data_AF-A0A8M1GR00-F1
#
_entry.id   AF-A0A8M1GR00-F1
#
_cell.length_a   1.000
_cell.length_b   1.000
_cell.length_c   1.000
_cell.angle_alpha   90.00
_cell.angle_beta   90.00
_cell.angle_gamma   90.00
#
_symmetry.space_group_name_H-M   'P 1'
#
loop_
_entity.id
_entity.type
_entity.pdbx_description
1 polymer ?
#
loop_
_entity_poly.entity_id
_entity_poly.type
_entity_poly.pdbx_seq_one_letter_code
_entity_poly.pdbx_strand_id
1 'polypeptide(L)'
;MLSEMLRELQFPKAALDIHLPFVNRWGGKRSREVSTLEDPTPKKSGPEKARSATPQHYCRPHSRWRLRRQRPIALPHHGDGRTHLPERRSHVTHTMAERLLQASRQRRGKAMTAAAGSAGRAAVPLLLCVLLVPGGAYVLDDSDGLGREFDGIGAISGGGATSRLLVNYPEPYRSQILDYLFKPNFGASLHILKVEIGGDGQTTDGTEPSHMHYALDENYFRGYEWWLMKEAKRRNPNITLMGLPWSFPGWLGKHFNWPYVNLQLTAYYVMTWIVGAKHYHDLDIDYIGIWNERSFDINYIKVLRRMLNYQGLDRVKIIASDNLWEPISASMLLDSELMEVIDVIGAHYPGTHTVKDAKLTNKKLWSSEDFSTLNSDVGAGCLGRILNQNYINGYMTALLDIYILITSCFGISLLPNKPFSTIAWNLVASYYEQLPYGRCGLMTAQEPWSGHYVVESPIWVSAHTTQFTQPGWYYLKTVGHLEKGGSYVALTDGLGNLTIIVETMSHKYSTCIRPFLPYYNVSHQFATFVLKGSFSEIPELQVWYTKLGKPSTRFLFKQLDSLWVCLFAVMNGATIPWLPNSSTAGALSPWSCGRTSSSRSPLSPPGARAATRCLRSPSPSHGFIKTISMLITRFLVKLQISLIRLASLNTLRILKTLESITSHFAKFSISGPLLGLLMHPTPSVL
;
A
#
# COMPACT_ATOMS: atom_id res chain seq x y z
N MET A 1 -11.26 -45.72 13.35
CA MET A 1 -11.65 -44.81 12.27
C MET A 1 -11.09 -45.21 10.90
N LEU A 2 -9.78 -45.15 10.64
CA LEU A 2 -9.23 -45.49 9.30
C LEU A 2 -9.61 -46.92 8.83
N SER A 3 -9.65 -47.88 9.76
CA SER A 3 -10.10 -49.26 9.54
C SER A 3 -11.61 -49.45 9.46
N GLU A 4 -12.42 -48.42 9.70
CA GLU A 4 -13.89 -48.45 9.60
C GLU A 4 -14.36 -47.82 8.28
N MET A 5 -13.79 -46.67 7.88
CA MET A 5 -14.06 -46.11 6.54
C MET A 5 -13.62 -47.06 5.40
N LEU A 6 -12.61 -47.91 5.63
CA LEU A 6 -12.21 -48.96 4.70
C LEU A 6 -13.12 -50.20 4.69
N ARG A 7 -14.09 -50.33 5.62
CA ARG A 7 -15.05 -51.45 5.63
C ARG A 7 -16.29 -51.21 4.76
N GLU A 8 -16.71 -49.96 4.59
CA GLU A 8 -17.92 -49.64 3.80
C GLU A 8 -17.68 -49.66 2.27
N LEU A 9 -16.45 -49.89 1.80
CA LEU A 9 -16.07 -49.95 0.39
C LEU A 9 -16.19 -51.35 -0.26
N GLN A 10 -16.95 -52.29 0.32
CA GLN A 10 -17.22 -53.59 -0.29
C GLN A 10 -18.56 -53.61 -1.04
N PHE A 11 -18.47 -53.66 -2.38
CA PHE A 11 -19.63 -53.81 -3.26
C PHE A 11 -20.41 -55.13 -3.02
N PRO A 12 -21.75 -55.13 -3.15
CA PRO A 12 -22.55 -56.34 -3.06
C PRO A 12 -22.32 -57.27 -4.27
N LYS A 13 -22.14 -58.57 -4.01
CA LYS A 13 -22.12 -59.61 -5.05
C LYS A 13 -23.55 -60.06 -5.39
N ALA A 14 -23.97 -59.92 -6.64
CA ALA A 14 -25.09 -60.66 -7.21
C ALA A 14 -24.94 -60.87 -8.73
N ALA A 15 -25.09 -62.13 -9.15
CA ALA A 15 -25.43 -62.65 -10.48
C ALA A 15 -24.94 -61.92 -11.76
N LEU A 16 -23.96 -62.55 -12.45
CA LEU A 16 -24.16 -62.91 -13.86
C LEU A 16 -23.27 -64.11 -14.25
N ASP A 17 -23.88 -65.27 -14.52
CA ASP A 17 -23.20 -66.47 -15.03
C ASP A 17 -23.24 -66.51 -16.56
N ILE A 18 -22.08 -66.47 -17.23
CA ILE A 18 -21.90 -66.89 -18.63
C ILE A 18 -20.57 -67.66 -18.77
N HIS A 19 -20.57 -68.69 -19.62
CA HIS A 19 -19.54 -69.73 -19.70
C HIS A 19 -18.15 -69.30 -20.23
N LEU A 20 -17.10 -69.96 -19.71
CA LEU A 20 -15.77 -70.12 -20.31
C LEU A 20 -15.77 -71.14 -21.47
N PRO A 21 -14.75 -71.12 -22.35
CA PRO A 21 -13.75 -72.21 -22.25
C PRO A 21 -12.28 -71.86 -22.60
N PHE A 22 -11.34 -72.28 -21.73
CA PHE A 22 -9.95 -72.71 -22.01
C PHE A 22 -8.95 -71.70 -22.67
N VAL A 23 -7.62 -71.74 -22.45
CA VAL A 23 -6.65 -72.85 -22.67
C VAL A 23 -5.43 -72.79 -21.70
N ASN A 24 -4.68 -73.90 -21.56
CA ASN A 24 -3.42 -74.08 -20.79
C ASN A 24 -2.18 -74.03 -21.72
N ARG A 25 -0.92 -73.79 -21.30
CA ARG A 25 -0.24 -73.73 -19.98
C ARG A 25 1.00 -72.81 -20.08
N TRP A 26 1.75 -72.45 -19.04
CA TRP A 26 2.85 -73.23 -18.44
C TRP A 26 3.47 -72.49 -17.22
N GLY A 27 4.27 -73.18 -16.40
CA GLY A 27 5.14 -72.56 -15.39
C GLY A 27 6.41 -73.40 -15.15
N GLY A 28 7.48 -72.78 -14.65
CA GLY A 28 8.75 -73.47 -14.37
C GLY A 28 9.70 -72.66 -13.50
N LYS A 29 10.13 -73.23 -12.36
CA LYS A 29 11.18 -72.70 -11.48
C LYS A 29 12.47 -73.51 -11.67
N ARG A 30 13.63 -72.83 -11.63
CA ARG A 30 14.96 -73.23 -11.10
C ARG A 30 16.07 -72.40 -11.80
N SER A 31 17.27 -72.21 -11.26
CA SER A 31 17.76 -72.00 -9.87
C SER A 31 19.27 -71.77 -9.94
N ARG A 32 19.78 -70.76 -9.22
CA ARG A 32 21.18 -70.57 -8.73
C ARG A 32 22.33 -71.30 -9.46
N GLU A 33 23.37 -70.53 -9.79
CA GLU A 33 24.73 -70.89 -9.39
C GLU A 33 25.56 -69.61 -9.07
N VAL A 34 26.73 -69.75 -8.45
CA VAL A 34 27.54 -68.66 -7.87
C VAL A 34 29.03 -68.93 -8.08
N SER A 35 29.79 -67.93 -8.51
CA SER A 35 31.25 -67.90 -8.42
C SER A 35 31.77 -66.48 -8.19
N THR A 36 32.81 -66.34 -7.37
CA THR A 36 33.39 -65.09 -6.86
C THR A 36 34.84 -64.89 -7.34
N LEU A 37 35.51 -63.82 -6.86
CA LEU A 37 36.96 -63.52 -6.98
C LEU A 37 37.38 -62.92 -8.35
N GLU A 38 38.34 -62.00 -8.48
CA GLU A 38 38.95 -61.03 -7.52
C GLU A 38 39.63 -59.88 -8.32
N ASP A 39 40.00 -58.78 -7.67
CA ASP A 39 40.78 -57.67 -8.25
C ASP A 39 42.22 -57.67 -7.69
N PRO A 40 43.24 -57.50 -8.55
CA PRO A 40 44.29 -56.55 -8.17
C PRO A 40 44.93 -55.74 -9.32
N THR A 41 45.40 -54.54 -8.96
CA THR A 41 46.41 -53.73 -9.68
C THR A 41 47.70 -53.65 -8.81
N PRO A 42 48.81 -52.92 -9.15
CA PRO A 42 49.19 -52.18 -10.38
C PRO A 42 50.70 -52.34 -10.84
N LYS A 43 51.09 -51.60 -11.91
CA LYS A 43 52.44 -50.99 -12.23
C LYS A 43 53.33 -51.55 -13.37
N LYS A 44 53.52 -50.65 -14.37
CA LYS A 44 54.78 -50.17 -15.01
C LYS A 44 55.75 -51.10 -15.78
N SER A 45 55.99 -50.76 -17.07
CA SER A 45 57.28 -50.23 -17.58
C SER A 45 57.16 -49.62 -19.00
N GLY A 46 57.98 -48.59 -19.31
CA GLY A 46 58.24 -48.09 -20.68
C GLY A 46 59.66 -48.49 -21.15
N PRO A 47 60.42 -47.67 -21.93
CA PRO A 47 60.15 -46.32 -22.45
C PRO A 47 60.59 -46.06 -23.93
N GLU A 48 60.38 -44.85 -24.48
CA GLU A 48 61.47 -43.97 -25.01
C GLU A 48 60.98 -42.55 -25.43
N LYS A 49 61.69 -41.53 -24.92
CA LYS A 49 62.25 -40.29 -25.55
C LYS A 49 61.42 -39.38 -26.51
N ALA A 50 61.57 -38.04 -26.49
CA ALA A 50 62.16 -37.09 -25.52
C ALA A 50 61.92 -35.59 -25.86
N ARG A 51 61.63 -34.76 -24.82
CA ARG A 51 62.00 -33.31 -24.65
C ARG A 51 61.38 -32.23 -25.59
N SER A 52 61.21 -30.95 -25.19
CA SER A 52 61.19 -30.31 -23.84
C SER A 52 60.73 -28.84 -23.80
N ALA A 53 59.96 -28.48 -22.76
CA ALA A 53 59.98 -27.23 -21.96
C ALA A 53 59.52 -25.85 -22.51
N THR A 54 58.96 -25.04 -21.59
CA THR A 54 58.53 -23.64 -21.68
C THR A 54 59.49 -22.69 -20.92
N PRO A 55 59.42 -21.34 -21.05
CA PRO A 55 58.79 -20.55 -19.96
C PRO A 55 58.16 -19.16 -20.31
N GLN A 56 57.17 -18.77 -19.48
CA GLN A 56 56.84 -17.46 -18.87
C GLN A 56 57.05 -16.05 -19.53
N HIS A 57 56.00 -15.21 -19.30
CA HIS A 57 55.99 -13.78 -18.88
C HIS A 57 56.07 -12.56 -19.85
N TYR A 58 55.08 -11.66 -19.64
CA TYR A 58 55.05 -10.18 -19.72
C TYR A 58 55.05 -9.36 -21.05
N CYS A 59 54.00 -8.53 -21.14
CA CYS A 59 53.87 -7.17 -21.73
C CYS A 59 53.94 -6.84 -23.24
N ARG A 60 53.12 -5.81 -23.55
CA ARG A 60 52.95 -5.00 -24.78
C ARG A 60 54.15 -4.07 -25.06
N PRO A 61 54.17 -3.29 -26.18
CA PRO A 61 53.59 -3.48 -27.54
C PRO A 61 54.58 -3.10 -28.68
N HIS A 62 54.18 -3.24 -29.97
CA HIS A 62 54.68 -2.35 -31.05
C HIS A 62 53.72 -2.26 -32.27
N SER A 63 54.11 -1.55 -33.34
CA SER A 63 53.16 -0.84 -34.24
C SER A 63 53.63 -0.60 -35.70
N ARG A 64 52.65 -0.39 -36.61
CA ARG A 64 52.68 0.34 -37.92
C ARG A 64 53.35 -0.30 -39.16
N TRP A 65 52.56 -0.37 -40.23
CA TRP A 65 52.79 0.14 -41.61
C TRP A 65 51.42 0.68 -42.11
N ARG A 66 51.17 1.86 -42.73
CA ARG A 66 51.72 2.61 -43.91
C ARG A 66 51.39 1.91 -45.26
N LEU A 67 51.01 2.57 -46.37
CA LEU A 67 51.34 3.91 -46.92
C LEU A 67 50.23 4.61 -47.78
N ARG A 68 50.26 5.98 -47.84
CA ARG A 68 50.00 6.91 -49.00
C ARG A 68 48.61 6.93 -49.68
N ARG A 69 48.18 7.96 -50.45
CA ARG A 69 48.67 9.33 -50.88
C ARG A 69 47.42 10.27 -50.91
N GLN A 70 47.42 11.60 -51.09
CA GLN A 70 48.25 12.54 -51.88
C GLN A 70 48.23 14.00 -51.30
N ARG A 71 48.72 15.00 -52.05
CA ARG A 71 48.96 16.45 -51.72
C ARG A 71 48.91 17.26 -53.06
N PRO A 72 49.15 18.60 -53.19
CA PRO A 72 49.71 19.65 -52.28
C PRO A 72 48.65 20.76 -51.96
N ILE A 73 48.85 22.08 -51.69
CA ILE A 73 49.95 23.09 -51.67
C ILE A 73 49.73 24.04 -50.45
N ALA A 74 50.72 24.87 -50.02
CA ALA A 74 50.60 25.90 -48.96
C ALA A 74 51.74 26.96 -49.04
N LEU A 75 51.73 27.98 -48.13
CA LEU A 75 52.80 28.93 -47.64
C LEU A 75 52.60 30.44 -47.94
N PRO A 76 53.22 31.38 -47.17
CA PRO A 76 54.13 31.29 -45.97
C PRO A 76 53.47 31.88 -44.67
N HIS A 77 53.98 32.58 -43.61
CA HIS A 77 55.22 33.09 -42.89
C HIS A 77 54.74 33.56 -41.45
N HIS A 78 55.38 34.15 -40.40
CA HIS A 78 56.70 34.45 -39.70
C HIS A 78 56.30 34.96 -38.25
N GLY A 79 57.00 34.99 -37.08
CA GLY A 79 58.24 34.43 -36.48
C GLY A 79 59.44 35.40 -36.36
N ASP A 80 60.20 35.66 -35.26
CA ASP A 80 60.17 35.56 -33.76
C ASP A 80 61.41 36.39 -33.27
N GLY A 81 61.57 37.07 -32.12
CA GLY A 81 60.73 37.42 -30.95
C GLY A 81 61.62 37.84 -29.73
N ARG A 82 61.03 37.96 -28.51
CA ARG A 82 61.67 38.03 -27.15
C ARG A 82 62.35 39.38 -26.77
N THR A 83 62.59 39.78 -25.49
CA THR A 83 62.60 39.15 -24.13
C THR A 83 61.73 39.98 -23.11
N HIS A 84 61.85 40.12 -21.75
CA HIS A 84 62.74 39.70 -20.64
C HIS A 84 62.01 39.69 -19.24
N LEU A 85 62.70 39.38 -18.12
CA LEU A 85 62.23 39.23 -16.70
C LEU A 85 63.38 39.53 -15.68
N PRO A 86 63.35 39.33 -14.32
CA PRO A 86 62.30 39.27 -13.24
C PRO A 86 62.66 40.02 -11.88
N GLU A 87 61.96 39.70 -10.75
CA GLU A 87 62.32 39.87 -9.29
C GLU A 87 62.09 41.26 -8.57
N ARG A 88 61.84 41.44 -7.24
CA ARG A 88 61.44 40.58 -6.07
C ARG A 88 60.88 41.36 -4.83
N ARG A 89 59.97 40.72 -4.04
CA ARG A 89 59.76 40.69 -2.55
C ARG A 89 59.35 41.90 -1.62
N SER A 90 58.34 41.59 -0.76
CA SER A 90 58.23 41.73 0.74
C SER A 90 57.76 42.99 1.54
N HIS A 91 56.56 42.85 2.15
CA HIS A 91 56.15 43.09 3.58
C HIS A 91 56.06 44.48 4.27
N VAL A 92 55.41 44.47 5.46
CA VAL A 92 55.26 45.52 6.52
C VAL A 92 54.15 46.59 6.28
N THR A 93 53.48 47.17 7.30
CA THR A 93 52.35 46.65 8.14
C THR A 93 51.75 47.78 9.01
N HIS A 94 50.41 47.81 9.23
CA HIS A 94 49.68 48.71 10.17
C HIS A 94 49.78 50.23 9.86
N THR A 95 48.93 51.15 10.36
CA THR A 95 48.14 51.24 11.62
C THR A 95 46.74 51.88 11.44
N MET A 96 45.97 52.00 12.55
CA MET A 96 44.63 52.61 12.61
C MET A 96 44.71 54.14 12.66
N ALA A 97 44.52 54.84 11.54
CA ALA A 97 44.42 56.30 11.51
C ALA A 97 43.26 56.85 10.64
N GLU A 98 43.07 56.33 9.43
CA GLU A 98 42.26 57.03 8.40
C GLU A 98 40.78 56.62 8.33
N ARG A 99 40.32 55.67 9.16
CA ARG A 99 38.90 55.24 9.19
C ARG A 99 37.97 56.09 10.07
N LEU A 100 38.45 57.21 10.63
CA LEU A 100 37.68 58.06 11.55
C LEU A 100 37.03 59.30 10.91
N LEU A 101 37.35 59.65 9.66
CA LEU A 101 36.81 60.86 9.00
C LEU A 101 35.61 60.63 8.06
N GLN A 102 35.21 59.37 7.81
CA GLN A 102 33.97 59.04 7.07
C GLN A 102 32.80 58.62 7.98
N ALA A 103 32.99 58.58 9.31
CA ALA A 103 32.00 58.09 10.28
C ALA A 103 30.97 59.12 10.77
N SER A 104 31.13 60.42 10.44
CA SER A 104 30.37 61.53 11.05
C SER A 104 29.18 62.06 10.25
N ARG A 105 29.07 61.78 8.94
CA ARG A 105 27.99 62.32 8.07
C ARG A 105 26.84 61.35 7.76
N GLN A 106 26.91 60.09 8.20
CA GLN A 106 25.82 59.10 8.00
C GLN A 106 24.98 58.84 9.27
N ARG A 107 25.16 59.63 10.34
CA ARG A 107 24.39 59.57 11.60
C ARG A 107 23.42 60.76 11.79
N ARG A 108 22.55 61.03 10.81
CA ARG A 108 21.39 61.96 11.02
C ARG A 108 20.10 61.60 10.25
N GLY A 109 20.04 60.42 9.62
CA GLY A 109 18.87 59.95 8.84
C GLY A 109 18.19 58.67 9.34
N LYS A 110 18.50 58.21 10.56
CA LYS A 110 17.92 56.99 11.18
C LYS A 110 17.58 57.20 12.67
N ALA A 111 16.66 58.12 12.95
CA ALA A 111 16.23 58.41 14.33
C ALA A 111 14.80 58.98 14.50
N MET A 112 13.89 58.89 13.51
CA MET A 112 12.47 59.29 13.66
C MET A 112 11.49 58.51 12.75
N THR A 113 11.62 57.17 12.67
CA THR A 113 10.67 56.29 11.96
C THR A 113 10.47 54.94 12.67
N ALA A 114 10.40 54.95 14.01
CA ALA A 114 10.37 53.73 14.84
C ALA A 114 9.32 53.79 15.98
N ALA A 115 8.14 54.39 15.74
CA ALA A 115 7.08 54.50 16.75
C ALA A 115 5.63 54.49 16.19
N ALA A 116 5.40 54.01 14.97
CA ALA A 116 4.06 53.91 14.37
C ALA A 116 4.00 52.83 13.27
N GLY A 117 3.61 51.59 13.59
CA GLY A 117 3.57 50.54 12.56
C GLY A 117 3.28 49.08 12.96
N SER A 118 2.83 48.78 14.18
CA SER A 118 2.68 47.39 14.66
C SER A 118 1.25 46.80 14.61
N ALA A 119 0.20 47.62 14.59
CA ALA A 119 -1.19 47.15 14.73
C ALA A 119 -1.92 46.82 13.41
N GLY A 120 -1.40 47.24 12.25
CA GLY A 120 -2.14 47.23 10.97
C GLY A 120 -1.80 46.11 9.98
N ARG A 121 -0.90 45.18 10.31
CA ARG A 121 -0.34 44.21 9.33
C ARG A 121 -0.68 42.73 9.56
N ALA A 122 -1.29 42.37 10.68
CA ALA A 122 -1.66 40.98 10.98
C ALA A 122 -3.03 40.56 10.41
N ALA A 123 -4.01 41.48 10.33
CA ALA A 123 -5.38 41.14 9.93
C ALA A 123 -5.58 40.97 8.41
N VAL A 124 -4.75 41.62 7.59
CA VAL A 124 -4.91 41.60 6.12
C VAL A 124 -4.44 40.28 5.47
N PRO A 125 -3.31 39.66 5.86
CA PRO A 125 -2.91 38.36 5.30
C PRO A 125 -3.92 37.24 5.60
N LEU A 126 -4.38 37.16 6.85
CA LEU A 126 -5.32 36.14 7.32
C LEU A 126 -6.65 36.14 6.54
N LEU A 127 -7.18 37.33 6.23
CA LEU A 127 -8.43 37.44 5.45
C LEU A 127 -8.24 37.16 3.94
N LEU A 128 -6.99 37.25 3.43
CA LEU A 128 -6.69 37.01 2.02
C LEU A 128 -6.46 35.51 1.71
N CYS A 129 -5.93 34.75 2.67
CA CYS A 129 -5.72 33.31 2.52
C CYS A 129 -7.04 32.53 2.31
N VAL A 130 -8.15 32.98 2.90
CA VAL A 130 -9.47 32.33 2.79
C VAL A 130 -10.15 32.57 1.43
N LEU A 131 -9.72 33.57 0.67
CA LEU A 131 -10.38 34.01 -0.57
C LEU A 131 -9.58 33.77 -1.86
N LEU A 132 -8.41 33.11 -1.77
CA LEU A 132 -7.47 32.93 -2.90
C LEU A 132 -6.93 31.50 -3.06
N VAL A 133 -7.70 30.46 -2.68
CA VAL A 133 -7.39 29.05 -2.99
C VAL A 133 -8.35 28.52 -4.07
N PRO A 134 -8.00 28.61 -5.37
CA PRO A 134 -8.77 28.03 -6.46
C PRO A 134 -8.44 26.54 -6.63
N GLY A 135 -8.89 25.72 -5.69
CA GLY A 135 -8.77 24.26 -5.73
C GLY A 135 -9.85 23.60 -4.87
N GLY A 136 -10.23 22.38 -5.22
CA GLY A 136 -11.29 21.63 -4.54
C GLY A 136 -11.12 21.56 -3.01
N ALA A 137 -12.23 21.77 -2.30
CA ALA A 137 -12.34 21.50 -0.87
C ALA A 137 -12.88 20.08 -0.66
N TYR A 138 -12.06 19.24 -0.03
CA TYR A 138 -12.34 17.83 0.26
C TYR A 138 -12.84 17.73 1.70
N VAL A 139 -14.15 17.57 1.86
CA VAL A 139 -14.77 17.38 3.18
C VAL A 139 -14.48 15.97 3.67
N LEU A 140 -14.02 15.81 4.92
CA LEU A 140 -13.90 14.53 5.61
C LEU A 140 -14.89 14.51 6.78
N ASP A 141 -15.83 13.57 6.78
CA ASP A 141 -17.03 13.62 7.61
C ASP A 141 -17.53 12.20 7.92
N ASP A 142 -17.93 11.96 9.18
CA ASP A 142 -18.54 10.72 9.68
C ASP A 142 -20.03 10.88 10.03
N SER A 143 -20.62 12.07 9.89
CA SER A 143 -22.00 12.35 10.35
C SER A 143 -23.11 11.64 9.56
N ASP A 144 -22.85 11.22 8.33
CA ASP A 144 -23.72 10.30 7.55
C ASP A 144 -23.43 8.81 7.86
N GLY A 145 -22.51 8.53 8.77
CA GLY A 145 -22.00 7.19 9.06
C GLY A 145 -20.83 6.78 8.16
N LEU A 146 -20.29 5.59 8.44
CA LEU A 146 -19.02 5.10 7.90
C LEU A 146 -19.17 4.35 6.57
N GLY A 147 -18.03 4.07 5.94
CA GLY A 147 -17.89 3.20 4.77
C GLY A 147 -17.76 1.73 5.18
N ARG A 148 -16.96 0.95 4.44
CA ARG A 148 -16.67 -0.45 4.82
C ARG A 148 -15.57 -0.54 5.88
N GLU A 149 -15.64 -1.60 6.66
CA GLU A 149 -14.54 -2.10 7.50
C GLU A 149 -13.31 -2.39 6.63
N PHE A 150 -12.14 -2.00 7.12
CA PHE A 150 -10.82 -2.30 6.56
C PHE A 150 -10.28 -3.56 7.22
N ASP A 151 -9.84 -4.51 6.39
CA ASP A 151 -9.46 -5.86 6.81
C ASP A 151 -7.93 -6.06 6.88
N GLY A 152 -7.12 -5.13 6.34
CA GLY A 152 -5.65 -5.13 6.45
C GLY A 152 -4.86 -5.21 5.14
N ILE A 153 -3.54 -4.93 5.24
CA ILE A 153 -2.56 -5.12 4.15
C ILE A 153 -1.63 -6.30 4.49
N GLY A 154 -1.39 -7.17 3.51
CA GLY A 154 -0.41 -8.25 3.61
C GLY A 154 0.48 -8.40 2.39
N ALA A 155 1.14 -9.55 2.31
CA ALA A 155 1.92 -10.05 1.17
C ALA A 155 1.98 -11.59 1.24
N ILE A 156 2.38 -12.27 0.15
CA ILE A 156 2.44 -13.74 0.11
C ILE A 156 3.87 -14.28 0.04
N SER A 157 4.10 -15.40 0.73
CA SER A 157 5.24 -16.30 0.51
C SER A 157 4.78 -17.61 -0.13
N GLY A 158 5.52 -18.11 -1.12
CA GLY A 158 5.08 -19.17 -2.03
C GLY A 158 4.68 -18.66 -3.41
N GLY A 159 3.96 -19.50 -4.17
CA GLY A 159 3.65 -19.34 -5.61
C GLY A 159 4.78 -18.76 -6.45
N GLY A 160 6.01 -19.30 -6.40
CA GLY A 160 6.45 -20.54 -5.76
C GLY A 160 7.92 -20.46 -5.39
N ALA A 161 8.32 -20.98 -4.23
CA ALA A 161 9.70 -20.90 -3.73
C ALA A 161 10.26 -19.48 -3.49
N THR A 162 9.39 -18.49 -3.27
CA THR A 162 9.81 -17.07 -3.19
C THR A 162 10.59 -16.70 -1.92
N SER A 163 10.38 -17.41 -0.81
CA SER A 163 11.19 -17.28 0.43
C SER A 163 12.41 -18.23 0.49
N ARG A 164 12.71 -18.98 -0.59
CA ARG A 164 13.61 -20.14 -0.55
C ARG A 164 15.03 -19.85 -0.06
N LEU A 165 15.57 -18.67 -0.33
CA LEU A 165 16.92 -18.23 0.06
C LEU A 165 16.96 -17.45 1.38
N LEU A 166 15.80 -17.09 1.96
CA LEU A 166 15.74 -16.34 3.22
C LEU A 166 16.19 -17.19 4.42
N VAL A 167 15.81 -18.46 4.40
CA VAL A 167 15.95 -19.40 5.53
C VAL A 167 17.38 -19.55 6.04
N ASN A 168 18.36 -19.44 5.13
CA ASN A 168 19.78 -19.65 5.40
C ASN A 168 20.60 -18.34 5.39
N TYR A 169 19.96 -17.17 5.50
CA TYR A 169 20.68 -15.96 5.90
C TYR A 169 21.29 -16.14 7.31
N PRO A 170 22.55 -15.72 7.52
CA PRO A 170 23.12 -15.66 8.86
C PRO A 170 22.43 -14.57 9.70
N GLU A 171 22.36 -14.81 11.00
CA GLU A 171 21.97 -13.76 11.95
C GLU A 171 23.12 -12.74 12.10
N PRO A 172 22.82 -11.44 12.34
CA PRO A 172 21.50 -10.87 12.66
C PRO A 172 20.63 -10.54 11.45
N TYR A 173 21.13 -10.70 10.22
CA TYR A 173 20.49 -10.15 9.02
C TYR A 173 19.13 -10.79 8.72
N ARG A 174 19.00 -12.11 8.94
CA ARG A 174 17.71 -12.82 8.79
C ARG A 174 16.64 -12.25 9.73
N SER A 175 16.96 -12.07 11.02
CA SER A 175 16.07 -11.42 11.97
C SER A 175 15.79 -9.95 11.62
N GLN A 176 16.75 -9.21 11.04
CA GLN A 176 16.52 -7.83 10.58
C GLN A 176 15.54 -7.75 9.41
N ILE A 177 15.65 -8.66 8.42
CA ILE A 177 14.71 -8.75 7.29
C ILE A 177 13.28 -9.01 7.81
N LEU A 178 13.13 -9.99 8.71
CA LEU A 178 11.85 -10.31 9.32
C LEU A 178 11.29 -9.16 10.18
N ASP A 179 12.16 -8.37 10.83
CA ASP A 179 11.76 -7.13 11.51
C ASP A 179 11.21 -6.10 10.51
N TYR A 180 11.87 -5.86 9.37
CA TYR A 180 11.37 -4.94 8.32
C TYR A 180 10.02 -5.37 7.71
N LEU A 181 9.70 -6.66 7.71
CA LEU A 181 8.43 -7.18 7.17
C LEU A 181 7.29 -7.13 8.21
N PHE A 182 7.51 -7.68 9.40
CA PHE A 182 6.43 -8.02 10.33
C PHE A 182 6.42 -7.26 11.66
N LYS A 183 7.48 -6.52 12.00
CA LYS A 183 7.51 -5.78 13.28
C LYS A 183 6.62 -4.54 13.20
N PRO A 184 5.62 -4.40 14.11
CA PRO A 184 4.78 -3.20 14.16
C PRO A 184 5.62 -1.93 14.36
N ASN A 185 5.18 -0.82 13.79
CA ASN A 185 5.77 0.51 13.94
C ASN A 185 7.28 0.56 13.59
N PHE A 186 7.69 -0.18 12.56
CA PHE A 186 9.09 -0.25 12.14
C PHE A 186 9.26 -0.21 10.62
N GLY A 187 8.84 -1.26 9.92
CA GLY A 187 8.93 -1.37 8.46
C GLY A 187 7.54 -1.49 7.81
N ALA A 188 7.39 -2.45 6.90
CA ALA A 188 6.14 -2.74 6.22
C ALA A 188 5.01 -3.16 7.19
N SER A 189 5.35 -3.60 8.40
CA SER A 189 4.45 -3.77 9.54
C SER A 189 3.16 -4.55 9.20
N LEU A 190 3.30 -5.61 8.39
CA LEU A 190 2.16 -6.25 7.71
C LEU A 190 1.10 -6.79 8.67
N HIS A 191 -0.16 -6.63 8.26
CA HIS A 191 -1.34 -7.08 8.99
C HIS A 191 -1.74 -8.51 8.67
N ILE A 192 -1.38 -9.00 7.47
CA ILE A 192 -1.75 -10.35 6.99
C ILE A 192 -0.54 -11.01 6.32
N LEU A 193 -0.43 -12.34 6.47
CA LEU A 193 0.50 -13.20 5.73
C LEU A 193 -0.28 -14.39 5.14
N LYS A 194 -0.35 -14.48 3.82
CA LYS A 194 -0.83 -15.66 3.08
C LYS A 194 0.40 -16.51 2.74
N VAL A 195 0.23 -17.82 2.68
CA VAL A 195 1.29 -18.78 2.37
C VAL A 195 0.82 -19.86 1.40
N GLU A 196 1.75 -20.43 0.63
CA GLU A 196 1.47 -21.64 -0.15
C GLU A 196 1.30 -22.88 0.73
N ILE A 197 0.18 -23.56 0.53
CA ILE A 197 0.01 -24.97 0.90
C ILE A 197 0.73 -25.77 -0.18
N GLY A 198 2.00 -26.10 0.08
CA GLY A 198 2.87 -26.81 -0.86
C GLY A 198 2.24 -28.10 -1.37
N GLY A 199 2.45 -28.39 -2.66
CA GLY A 199 1.81 -29.51 -3.35
C GLY A 199 2.74 -30.31 -4.24
N ASP A 200 4.06 -30.20 -4.03
CA ASP A 200 5.15 -30.84 -4.78
C ASP A 200 5.27 -30.44 -6.26
N GLY A 201 4.34 -29.63 -6.80
CA GLY A 201 4.41 -29.06 -8.14
C GLY A 201 5.30 -27.82 -8.22
N GLN A 202 5.70 -27.44 -9.44
CA GLN A 202 6.34 -26.15 -9.72
C GLN A 202 5.28 -25.05 -9.69
N THR A 203 5.47 -24.04 -8.83
CA THR A 203 4.48 -22.98 -8.58
C THR A 203 4.98 -21.55 -8.83
N THR A 204 6.22 -21.36 -9.29
CA THR A 204 6.67 -20.38 -10.31
C THR A 204 8.20 -20.34 -10.35
N ASP A 205 8.85 -20.03 -9.22
CA ASP A 205 10.30 -19.96 -9.08
C ASP A 205 10.90 -21.25 -8.47
N GLY A 206 10.05 -22.20 -8.09
CA GLY A 206 10.41 -23.52 -7.62
C GLY A 206 9.21 -24.30 -7.06
N THR A 207 9.50 -25.48 -6.51
CA THR A 207 8.50 -26.39 -5.92
C THR A 207 8.40 -26.21 -4.40
N GLU A 208 7.20 -26.05 -3.86
CA GLU A 208 6.94 -26.06 -2.41
C GLU A 208 6.56 -27.49 -1.94
N PRO A 209 7.21 -28.05 -0.89
CA PRO A 209 7.01 -29.44 -0.48
C PRO A 209 5.69 -29.63 0.28
N SER A 210 4.93 -30.65 -0.10
CA SER A 210 3.67 -31.02 0.55
C SER A 210 3.87 -31.64 1.94
N HIS A 211 2.89 -31.47 2.82
CA HIS A 211 2.77 -32.24 4.07
C HIS A 211 2.40 -33.72 3.84
N MET A 212 1.90 -34.10 2.65
CA MET A 212 1.53 -35.49 2.30
C MET A 212 2.02 -35.89 0.89
N HIS A 213 3.30 -36.28 0.75
CA HIS A 213 3.87 -36.69 -0.55
C HIS A 213 3.20 -37.95 -1.15
N TYR A 214 2.67 -38.83 -0.29
CA TYR A 214 1.96 -40.05 -0.67
C TYR A 214 0.81 -40.32 0.31
N ALA A 215 -0.11 -41.22 -0.06
CA ALA A 215 -1.45 -41.33 0.56
C ALA A 215 -1.52 -41.71 2.06
N LEU A 216 -0.38 -42.02 2.69
CA LEU A 216 -0.23 -42.36 4.12
C LEU A 216 0.96 -41.61 4.76
N ASP A 217 1.43 -40.55 4.11
CA ASP A 217 2.50 -39.66 4.56
C ASP A 217 1.89 -38.43 5.23
N GLU A 218 2.35 -38.09 6.43
CA GLU A 218 2.04 -36.81 7.07
C GLU A 218 3.31 -36.25 7.73
N ASN A 219 3.72 -35.04 7.33
CA ASN A 219 4.88 -34.36 7.91
C ASN A 219 4.74 -32.83 7.83
N TYR A 220 4.50 -32.21 8.98
CA TYR A 220 4.26 -30.78 9.13
C TYR A 220 5.55 -29.96 9.36
N PHE A 221 6.74 -30.55 9.14
CA PHE A 221 8.04 -29.91 9.35
C PHE A 221 8.84 -29.67 8.06
N ARG A 222 8.21 -29.85 6.89
CA ARG A 222 8.82 -29.61 5.56
C ARG A 222 8.71 -28.15 5.11
N GLY A 223 9.59 -27.72 4.22
CA GLY A 223 9.57 -26.36 3.67
C GLY A 223 9.96 -25.31 4.72
N TYR A 224 9.39 -24.11 4.61
CA TYR A 224 9.71 -22.97 5.49
C TYR A 224 8.53 -22.11 5.88
N GLU A 225 7.35 -22.27 5.27
CA GLU A 225 6.17 -21.46 5.62
C GLU A 225 5.76 -21.63 7.10
N TRP A 226 5.92 -22.84 7.64
CA TRP A 226 5.76 -23.12 9.08
C TRP A 226 6.72 -22.34 9.99
N TRP A 227 7.91 -22.00 9.50
CA TRP A 227 8.89 -21.18 10.21
C TRP A 227 8.55 -19.69 10.02
N LEU A 228 8.21 -19.29 8.80
CA LEU A 228 7.90 -17.90 8.45
C LEU A 228 6.65 -17.40 9.20
N MET A 229 5.57 -18.18 9.23
CA MET A 229 4.36 -17.86 10.01
C MET A 229 4.65 -17.73 11.51
N LYS A 230 5.52 -18.57 12.07
CA LYS A 230 5.96 -18.45 13.47
C LYS A 230 6.82 -17.19 13.70
N GLU A 231 7.73 -16.86 12.80
CA GLU A 231 8.55 -15.64 12.89
C GLU A 231 7.74 -14.35 12.68
N ALA A 232 6.62 -14.43 11.94
CA ALA A 232 5.65 -13.36 11.80
C ALA A 232 4.81 -13.19 13.08
N LYS A 233 4.14 -14.26 13.57
CA LYS A 233 3.37 -14.25 14.83
C LYS A 233 4.23 -13.84 16.03
N ARG A 234 5.53 -14.18 16.06
CA ARG A 234 6.50 -13.76 17.09
C ARG A 234 6.76 -12.25 17.13
N ARG A 235 6.45 -11.52 16.05
CA ARG A 235 6.59 -10.05 15.93
C ARG A 235 5.26 -9.32 16.01
N ASN A 236 4.23 -9.87 15.37
CA ASN A 236 2.87 -9.39 15.38
C ASN A 236 1.94 -10.57 15.69
N PRO A 237 1.57 -10.82 16.96
CA PRO A 237 0.64 -11.90 17.32
C PRO A 237 -0.73 -11.77 16.65
N ASN A 238 -1.11 -10.54 16.31
CA ASN A 238 -2.36 -10.20 15.64
C ASN A 238 -2.28 -10.31 14.11
N ILE A 239 -1.15 -10.74 13.53
CA ILE A 239 -1.07 -10.94 12.07
C ILE A 239 -2.06 -12.04 11.67
N THR A 240 -2.91 -11.74 10.69
CA THR A 240 -3.83 -12.72 10.11
C THR A 240 -3.02 -13.73 9.28
N LEU A 241 -3.34 -15.03 9.35
CA LEU A 241 -2.67 -16.09 8.62
C LEU A 241 -3.61 -16.79 7.63
N MET A 242 -3.15 -17.03 6.41
CA MET A 242 -3.98 -17.62 5.36
C MET A 242 -3.24 -18.69 4.55
N GLY A 243 -3.91 -19.80 4.24
CA GLY A 243 -3.39 -20.84 3.34
C GLY A 243 -4.12 -20.87 2.00
N LEU A 244 -3.41 -21.18 0.92
CA LEU A 244 -3.99 -21.49 -0.38
C LEU A 244 -3.15 -22.58 -1.10
N PRO A 245 -3.78 -23.61 -1.70
CA PRO A 245 -3.07 -24.54 -2.58
C PRO A 245 -2.86 -23.96 -3.99
N TRP A 246 -1.64 -24.10 -4.52
CA TRP A 246 -1.32 -23.87 -5.93
C TRP A 246 -1.21 -25.18 -6.72
N SER A 247 -0.62 -26.20 -6.10
CA SER A 247 -0.49 -27.56 -6.65
C SER A 247 -1.02 -28.59 -5.64
N PHE A 248 -1.16 -29.84 -6.08
CA PHE A 248 -1.64 -30.95 -5.27
C PHE A 248 -0.84 -32.23 -5.59
N PRO A 249 -0.43 -33.04 -4.59
CA PRO A 249 0.22 -34.31 -4.83
C PRO A 249 -0.63 -35.26 -5.67
N GLY A 250 -0.04 -35.83 -6.73
CA GLY A 250 -0.77 -36.58 -7.76
C GLY A 250 -1.55 -37.82 -7.29
N TRP A 251 -1.32 -38.30 -6.07
CA TRP A 251 -2.08 -39.40 -5.47
C TRP A 251 -3.52 -39.01 -5.09
N LEU A 252 -3.80 -37.72 -4.87
CA LEU A 252 -5.13 -37.18 -4.57
C LEU A 252 -6.07 -37.32 -5.78
N GLY A 253 -5.58 -37.04 -6.98
CA GLY A 253 -6.35 -37.04 -8.23
C GLY A 253 -6.74 -38.42 -8.77
N LYS A 254 -6.41 -39.51 -8.06
CA LYS A 254 -6.79 -40.91 -8.41
C LYS A 254 -6.57 -41.25 -9.90
N HIS A 255 -5.32 -41.07 -10.36
CA HIS A 255 -4.86 -41.28 -11.74
C HIS A 255 -5.26 -40.19 -12.76
N PHE A 256 -6.02 -39.17 -12.36
CA PHE A 256 -6.26 -37.96 -13.17
C PHE A 256 -5.47 -36.76 -12.61
N ASN A 257 -5.16 -35.79 -13.47
CA ASN A 257 -4.55 -34.53 -13.05
C ASN A 257 -5.64 -33.49 -12.65
N TRP A 258 -6.47 -33.84 -11.68
CA TRP A 258 -7.62 -33.02 -11.26
C TRP A 258 -7.94 -33.22 -9.76
N PRO A 259 -7.98 -32.17 -8.92
CA PRO A 259 -8.14 -32.32 -7.48
C PRO A 259 -9.58 -32.66 -7.06
N TYR A 260 -10.59 -32.36 -7.87
CA TYR A 260 -11.99 -32.57 -7.50
C TYR A 260 -12.54 -33.98 -7.82
N VAL A 261 -11.68 -34.93 -8.21
CA VAL A 261 -12.06 -36.35 -8.45
C VAL A 261 -12.59 -37.02 -7.17
N ASN A 262 -12.10 -36.62 -6.00
CA ASN A 262 -12.69 -36.98 -4.72
C ASN A 262 -12.69 -35.77 -3.79
N LEU A 263 -13.84 -35.09 -3.73
CA LEU A 263 -14.03 -33.85 -2.96
C LEU A 263 -13.67 -34.01 -1.48
N GLN A 264 -14.05 -35.14 -0.87
CA GLN A 264 -13.77 -35.41 0.55
C GLN A 264 -12.28 -35.63 0.81
N LEU A 265 -11.57 -36.32 -0.10
CA LEU A 265 -10.14 -36.61 0.06
C LEU A 265 -9.30 -35.33 -0.07
N THR A 266 -9.63 -34.46 -1.02
CA THR A 266 -8.94 -33.18 -1.20
C THR A 266 -9.29 -32.21 -0.06
N ALA A 267 -10.55 -32.19 0.41
CA ALA A 267 -10.92 -31.41 1.60
C ALA A 267 -10.23 -31.93 2.88
N TYR A 268 -10.03 -33.25 3.01
CA TYR A 268 -9.24 -33.85 4.09
C TYR A 268 -7.78 -33.38 4.01
N TYR A 269 -7.13 -33.43 2.85
CA TYR A 269 -5.75 -32.96 2.64
C TYR A 269 -5.57 -31.49 3.04
N VAL A 270 -6.51 -30.61 2.67
CA VAL A 270 -6.44 -29.19 3.05
C VAL A 270 -6.75 -28.97 4.54
N MET A 271 -7.71 -29.71 5.10
CA MET A 271 -8.05 -29.65 6.53
C MET A 271 -6.90 -30.15 7.41
N THR A 272 -6.21 -31.24 7.05
CA THR A 272 -5.07 -31.74 7.84
C THR A 272 -3.91 -30.76 7.88
N TRP A 273 -3.68 -29.98 6.83
CA TRP A 273 -2.72 -28.87 6.85
C TRP A 273 -3.05 -27.85 7.96
N ILE A 274 -4.32 -27.45 8.08
CA ILE A 274 -4.80 -26.50 9.10
C ILE A 274 -4.69 -27.09 10.51
N VAL A 275 -5.08 -28.37 10.70
CA VAL A 275 -4.94 -29.06 11.99
C VAL A 275 -3.47 -29.19 12.38
N GLY A 276 -2.60 -29.51 11.43
CA GLY A 276 -1.16 -29.59 11.63
C GLY A 276 -0.53 -28.24 12.00
N ALA A 277 -0.97 -27.15 11.37
CA ALA A 277 -0.57 -25.78 11.71
C ALA A 277 -0.76 -25.50 13.21
N LYS A 278 -1.95 -25.82 13.73
CA LYS A 278 -2.26 -25.61 15.15
C LYS A 278 -1.55 -26.61 16.05
N HIS A 279 -1.56 -27.90 15.71
CA HIS A 279 -1.03 -28.96 16.58
C HIS A 279 0.50 -28.95 16.74
N TYR A 280 1.26 -28.67 15.67
CA TYR A 280 2.72 -28.74 15.68
C TYR A 280 3.43 -27.36 15.76
N HIS A 281 2.70 -26.26 15.54
CA HIS A 281 3.28 -24.91 15.47
C HIS A 281 2.55 -23.85 16.29
N ASP A 282 1.43 -24.21 16.93
CA ASP A 282 0.49 -23.30 17.62
C ASP A 282 -0.05 -22.17 16.72
N LEU A 283 -0.12 -22.42 15.41
CA LEU A 283 -0.61 -21.45 14.42
C LEU A 283 -2.11 -21.63 14.20
N ASP A 284 -2.88 -20.61 14.57
CA ASP A 284 -4.25 -20.45 14.08
C ASP A 284 -4.22 -19.88 12.67
N ILE A 285 -4.86 -20.58 11.73
CA ILE A 285 -5.09 -20.14 10.35
C ILE A 285 -6.47 -19.48 10.32
N ASP A 286 -6.55 -18.24 9.86
CA ASP A 286 -7.76 -17.43 9.88
C ASP A 286 -8.60 -17.63 8.60
N TYR A 287 -7.95 -17.84 7.45
CA TYR A 287 -8.62 -18.07 6.16
C TYR A 287 -7.99 -19.21 5.36
N ILE A 288 -8.82 -19.92 4.59
CA ILE A 288 -8.43 -20.93 3.61
C ILE A 288 -9.00 -20.62 2.23
N GLY A 289 -8.14 -20.68 1.20
CA GLY A 289 -8.50 -20.51 -0.21
C GLY A 289 -8.77 -21.84 -0.94
N ILE A 290 -9.16 -21.74 -2.22
CA ILE A 290 -9.65 -22.89 -3.01
C ILE A 290 -8.54 -23.55 -3.85
N TRP A 291 -8.20 -22.98 -5.01
CA TRP A 291 -7.11 -23.45 -5.87
C TRP A 291 -6.67 -22.32 -6.82
N ASN A 292 -5.44 -21.83 -6.63
CA ASN A 292 -4.99 -20.54 -7.19
C ASN A 292 -5.03 -20.47 -8.73
N GLU A 293 -5.75 -19.48 -9.27
CA GLU A 293 -5.93 -19.22 -10.70
C GLU A 293 -6.43 -20.44 -11.49
N ARG A 294 -7.19 -21.34 -10.85
CA ARG A 294 -7.84 -22.49 -11.51
C ARG A 294 -9.35 -22.42 -11.35
N SER A 295 -10.05 -23.38 -11.91
CA SER A 295 -11.48 -23.54 -11.70
C SER A 295 -11.75 -23.96 -10.24
N PHE A 296 -12.76 -23.36 -9.62
CA PHE A 296 -13.34 -23.88 -8.39
C PHE A 296 -14.41 -24.93 -8.71
N ASP A 297 -14.75 -25.76 -7.73
CA ASP A 297 -15.93 -26.63 -7.76
C ASP A 297 -16.86 -26.23 -6.60
N ILE A 298 -18.13 -25.98 -6.90
CA ILE A 298 -19.14 -25.53 -5.93
C ILE A 298 -19.35 -26.58 -4.82
N ASN A 299 -19.33 -27.86 -5.18
CA ASN A 299 -19.48 -28.95 -4.24
C ASN A 299 -18.21 -29.14 -3.40
N TYR A 300 -17.02 -28.91 -3.97
CA TYR A 300 -15.78 -28.88 -3.19
C TYR A 300 -15.83 -27.83 -2.08
N ILE A 301 -16.23 -26.59 -2.40
CA ILE A 301 -16.33 -25.49 -1.42
C ILE A 301 -17.28 -25.88 -0.26
N LYS A 302 -18.46 -26.42 -0.61
CA LYS A 302 -19.46 -26.89 0.36
C LYS A 302 -18.98 -28.09 1.20
N VAL A 303 -18.23 -29.02 0.60
CA VAL A 303 -17.59 -30.15 1.31
C VAL A 303 -16.47 -29.67 2.22
N LEU A 304 -15.66 -28.69 1.81
CA LEU A 304 -14.60 -28.09 2.63
C LEU A 304 -15.19 -27.42 3.88
N ARG A 305 -16.24 -26.59 3.74
CA ARG A 305 -16.94 -25.99 4.89
C ARG A 305 -17.44 -27.06 5.89
N ARG A 306 -18.08 -28.12 5.38
CA ARG A 306 -18.55 -29.23 6.22
C ARG A 306 -17.40 -29.97 6.91
N MET A 307 -16.28 -30.20 6.23
CA MET A 307 -15.09 -30.83 6.79
C MET A 307 -14.45 -29.98 7.90
N LEU A 308 -14.38 -28.66 7.72
CA LEU A 308 -13.88 -27.73 8.74
C LEU A 308 -14.76 -27.75 10.00
N ASN A 309 -16.07 -27.59 9.85
CA ASN A 309 -17.00 -27.54 10.98
C ASN A 309 -17.06 -28.87 11.74
N TYR A 310 -16.99 -30.01 11.03
CA TYR A 310 -16.88 -31.34 11.65
C TYR A 310 -15.62 -31.50 12.54
N GLN A 311 -14.57 -30.72 12.29
CA GLN A 311 -13.31 -30.73 13.05
C GLN A 311 -13.21 -29.56 14.05
N GLY A 312 -14.30 -28.81 14.30
CA GLY A 312 -14.29 -27.64 15.19
C GLY A 312 -13.50 -26.44 14.64
N LEU A 313 -13.33 -26.37 13.32
CA LEU A 313 -12.63 -25.30 12.61
C LEU A 313 -13.61 -24.25 12.04
N ASP A 314 -14.76 -24.06 12.68
CA ASP A 314 -15.81 -23.11 12.31
C ASP A 314 -15.29 -21.66 12.21
N ARG A 315 -14.26 -21.32 13.01
CA ARG A 315 -13.57 -20.00 12.97
C ARG A 315 -12.82 -19.73 11.66
N VAL A 316 -12.40 -20.78 10.94
CA VAL A 316 -11.58 -20.66 9.74
C VAL A 316 -12.49 -20.26 8.58
N LYS A 317 -12.25 -19.09 8.01
CA LYS A 317 -13.08 -18.49 6.95
C LYS A 317 -12.68 -19.00 5.57
N ILE A 318 -13.61 -19.00 4.63
CA ILE A 318 -13.34 -19.38 3.23
C ILE A 318 -13.26 -18.13 2.36
N ILE A 319 -12.13 -17.97 1.67
CA ILE A 319 -11.95 -17.01 0.58
C ILE A 319 -12.08 -17.74 -0.76
N ALA A 320 -12.80 -17.15 -1.72
CA ALA A 320 -13.00 -17.76 -3.03
C ALA A 320 -13.09 -16.72 -4.17
N SER A 321 -12.74 -17.07 -5.40
CA SER A 321 -12.16 -18.34 -5.84
C SER A 321 -10.63 -18.33 -5.95
N ASP A 322 -9.98 -17.23 -5.54
CA ASP A 322 -8.59 -16.94 -5.88
C ASP A 322 -8.37 -17.04 -7.40
N ASN A 323 -9.17 -16.28 -8.14
CA ASN A 323 -9.16 -16.14 -9.60
C ASN A 323 -9.90 -14.82 -9.97
N LEU A 324 -10.34 -14.61 -11.21
CA LEU A 324 -11.15 -13.46 -11.60
C LEU A 324 -12.46 -13.34 -10.78
N TRP A 325 -13.03 -12.13 -10.75
CA TRP A 325 -14.33 -11.83 -10.09
C TRP A 325 -15.48 -12.77 -10.51
N GLU A 326 -15.43 -13.33 -11.71
CA GLU A 326 -16.41 -14.26 -12.26
C GLU A 326 -15.74 -15.57 -12.68
N PRO A 327 -16.43 -16.73 -12.58
CA PRO A 327 -17.87 -16.88 -12.33
C PRO A 327 -18.28 -16.97 -10.86
N ILE A 328 -17.38 -16.74 -9.89
CA ILE A 328 -17.68 -16.95 -8.46
C ILE A 328 -18.78 -16.01 -7.95
N SER A 329 -18.75 -14.72 -8.34
CA SER A 329 -19.74 -13.74 -7.86
C SER A 329 -21.15 -14.05 -8.37
N ALA A 330 -21.32 -14.33 -9.66
CA ALA A 330 -22.59 -14.77 -10.23
C ALA A 330 -23.06 -16.11 -9.63
N SER A 331 -22.14 -17.06 -9.38
CA SER A 331 -22.48 -18.35 -8.77
C SER A 331 -23.07 -18.20 -7.37
N MET A 332 -22.51 -17.31 -6.54
CA MET A 332 -23.03 -17.02 -5.19
C MET A 332 -24.42 -16.38 -5.24
N LEU A 333 -24.74 -15.55 -6.24
CA LEU A 333 -26.10 -14.98 -6.40
C LEU A 333 -27.15 -16.02 -6.83
N LEU A 334 -26.73 -17.18 -7.35
CA LEU A 334 -27.61 -18.27 -7.82
C LEU A 334 -27.73 -19.43 -6.83
N ASP A 335 -26.81 -19.55 -5.86
CA ASP A 335 -26.73 -20.65 -4.90
C ASP A 335 -26.57 -20.11 -3.47
N SER A 336 -27.65 -20.16 -2.69
CA SER A 336 -27.69 -19.62 -1.33
C SER A 336 -26.81 -20.36 -0.32
N GLU A 337 -26.60 -21.67 -0.48
CA GLU A 337 -25.63 -22.42 0.33
C GLU A 337 -24.21 -21.99 -0.03
N LEU A 338 -23.89 -21.77 -1.31
CA LEU A 338 -22.60 -21.22 -1.72
C LEU A 338 -22.37 -19.79 -1.20
N MET A 339 -23.42 -18.96 -1.19
CA MET A 339 -23.40 -17.63 -0.59
C MET A 339 -23.16 -17.69 0.93
N GLU A 340 -23.71 -18.68 1.63
CA GLU A 340 -23.52 -18.84 3.08
C GLU A 340 -22.07 -19.21 3.41
N VAL A 341 -21.51 -20.21 2.73
CA VAL A 341 -20.22 -20.83 3.12
C VAL A 341 -18.96 -20.06 2.72
N ILE A 342 -19.05 -19.02 1.90
CA ILE A 342 -17.91 -18.16 1.49
C ILE A 342 -17.97 -16.84 2.26
N ASP A 343 -16.89 -16.48 2.97
CA ASP A 343 -16.79 -15.24 3.74
C ASP A 343 -16.35 -14.05 2.88
N VAL A 344 -15.43 -14.30 1.95
CA VAL A 344 -14.71 -13.28 1.17
C VAL A 344 -14.67 -13.66 -0.31
N ILE A 345 -14.96 -12.68 -1.18
CA ILE A 345 -14.63 -12.82 -2.61
C ILE A 345 -13.21 -12.27 -2.81
N GLY A 346 -12.26 -13.19 -3.03
CA GLY A 346 -10.86 -12.91 -3.34
C GLY A 346 -10.63 -12.94 -4.85
N ALA A 347 -10.39 -11.77 -5.41
CA ALA A 347 -10.22 -11.59 -6.85
C ALA A 347 -8.76 -11.36 -7.25
N HIS A 348 -8.38 -11.92 -8.40
CA HIS A 348 -7.01 -11.96 -8.87
C HIS A 348 -6.77 -10.96 -9.98
N TYR A 349 -5.87 -10.03 -9.71
CA TYR A 349 -5.75 -8.76 -10.38
C TYR A 349 -7.15 -8.10 -10.52
N PRO A 350 -7.64 -7.27 -9.57
CA PRO A 350 -9.04 -6.75 -9.60
C PRO A 350 -9.36 -5.38 -10.21
N GLY A 351 -8.50 -4.37 -10.04
CA GLY A 351 -8.42 -3.26 -11.00
C GLY A 351 -8.25 -1.85 -10.49
N THR A 352 -8.13 -1.69 -9.18
CA THR A 352 -8.93 -0.70 -8.46
C THR A 352 -10.45 -0.94 -8.57
N HIS A 353 -10.93 -1.90 -9.38
CA HIS A 353 -12.32 -2.07 -9.76
C HIS A 353 -12.92 -3.39 -9.26
N THR A 354 -14.24 -3.50 -9.35
CA THR A 354 -14.97 -4.76 -9.17
C THR A 354 -16.23 -4.78 -10.04
N VAL A 355 -16.80 -5.96 -10.26
CA VAL A 355 -17.99 -6.19 -11.09
C VAL A 355 -19.29 -5.86 -10.34
N LYS A 356 -20.41 -5.84 -11.06
CA LYS A 356 -21.74 -5.57 -10.47
C LYS A 356 -22.13 -6.64 -9.46
N ASP A 357 -21.93 -7.90 -9.82
CA ASP A 357 -22.52 -9.03 -9.11
C ASP A 357 -21.75 -9.32 -7.81
N ALA A 358 -20.43 -9.10 -7.80
CA ALA A 358 -19.61 -9.02 -6.60
C ALA A 358 -20.17 -8.01 -5.57
N LYS A 359 -20.55 -6.79 -6.01
CA LYS A 359 -21.18 -5.79 -5.14
C LYS A 359 -22.55 -6.25 -4.62
N LEU A 360 -23.34 -6.95 -5.45
CA LEU A 360 -24.65 -7.48 -5.06
C LEU A 360 -24.57 -8.59 -4.01
N THR A 361 -23.47 -9.35 -3.92
CA THR A 361 -23.27 -10.35 -2.84
C THR A 361 -23.19 -9.70 -1.45
N ASN A 362 -22.87 -8.41 -1.39
CA ASN A 362 -22.50 -7.65 -0.18
C ASN A 362 -21.37 -8.27 0.67
N LYS A 363 -20.62 -9.24 0.15
CA LYS A 363 -19.48 -9.84 0.85
C LYS A 363 -18.33 -8.84 1.02
N LYS A 364 -17.38 -9.21 1.89
CA LYS A 364 -16.04 -8.62 1.88
C LYS A 364 -15.42 -8.89 0.51
N LEU A 365 -15.06 -7.81 -0.17
CA LEU A 365 -14.44 -7.85 -1.48
C LEU A 365 -12.96 -7.57 -1.27
N TRP A 366 -12.12 -8.55 -1.54
CA TRP A 366 -10.68 -8.43 -1.40
C TRP A 366 -10.05 -8.61 -2.78
N SER A 367 -8.93 -7.92 -2.98
CA SER A 367 -7.95 -8.44 -3.92
C SER A 367 -7.29 -9.65 -3.24
N SER A 368 -6.82 -10.66 -3.97
CA SER A 368 -6.05 -11.77 -3.39
C SER A 368 -4.89 -12.28 -4.25
N GLU A 369 -4.50 -11.51 -5.28
CA GLU A 369 -3.39 -11.76 -6.24
C GLU A 369 -3.13 -10.49 -7.08
N ASP A 370 -1.86 -10.08 -7.29
CA ASP A 370 -1.43 -8.91 -8.08
C ASP A 370 0.10 -8.53 -7.96
N PHE A 371 0.43 -7.22 -8.03
CA PHE A 371 1.66 -6.45 -7.91
C PHE A 371 2.69 -6.95 -8.88
N SER A 372 3.41 -8.01 -8.49
CA SER A 372 4.32 -8.75 -9.38
C SER A 372 5.24 -7.82 -10.20
N THR A 373 5.64 -6.68 -9.62
CA THR A 373 6.31 -5.58 -10.34
C THR A 373 7.64 -5.28 -9.66
N LEU A 374 8.71 -5.26 -10.46
CA LEU A 374 10.08 -4.99 -10.02
C LEU A 374 10.14 -3.86 -8.97
N ASN A 375 10.63 -4.20 -7.78
CA ASN A 375 10.56 -3.44 -6.53
C ASN A 375 11.32 -2.10 -6.48
N SER A 376 11.75 -1.63 -7.65
CA SER A 376 12.09 -0.23 -7.96
C SER A 376 11.05 0.80 -7.51
N ASP A 377 11.41 2.08 -7.57
CA ASP A 377 10.49 3.20 -7.37
C ASP A 377 9.27 3.20 -8.32
N VAL A 378 9.29 2.49 -9.45
CA VAL A 378 8.09 2.31 -10.32
C VAL A 378 7.14 1.27 -9.73
N GLY A 379 7.67 0.18 -9.16
CA GLY A 379 6.89 -0.78 -8.37
C GLY A 379 6.31 -0.11 -7.11
N ALA A 380 7.11 0.65 -6.37
CA ALA A 380 6.63 1.41 -5.21
C ALA A 380 5.55 2.44 -5.58
N GLY A 381 5.69 3.12 -6.74
CA GLY A 381 4.69 4.06 -7.25
C GLY A 381 3.43 3.38 -7.78
N CYS A 382 3.57 2.17 -8.31
CA CYS A 382 2.46 1.24 -8.54
C CYS A 382 1.77 1.02 -7.18
N LEU A 383 2.39 0.29 -6.23
CA LEU A 383 1.81 -0.07 -4.94
C LEU A 383 1.13 1.11 -4.19
N GLY A 384 1.74 2.30 -4.19
CA GLY A 384 1.17 3.46 -3.52
C GLY A 384 -0.11 4.02 -4.14
N ARG A 385 -0.29 3.86 -5.47
CA ARG A 385 -1.51 4.28 -6.18
C ARG A 385 -2.71 3.41 -5.81
N ILE A 386 -2.47 2.12 -5.74
CA ILE A 386 -3.49 1.06 -5.72
C ILE A 386 -3.93 0.66 -4.33
N LEU A 387 -3.07 0.76 -3.31
CA LEU A 387 -3.47 0.70 -1.90
C LEU A 387 -4.64 1.66 -1.61
N ASN A 388 -4.59 2.90 -2.13
CA ASN A 388 -5.70 3.85 -2.07
C ASN A 388 -6.86 3.48 -3.01
N GLN A 389 -6.58 3.36 -4.31
CA GLN A 389 -7.63 3.33 -5.32
C GLN A 389 -8.49 2.05 -5.29
N ASN A 390 -8.00 0.94 -4.73
CA ASN A 390 -8.77 -0.31 -4.56
C ASN A 390 -10.07 -0.12 -3.76
N TYR A 391 -10.04 0.67 -2.69
CA TYR A 391 -11.26 0.99 -1.96
C TYR A 391 -12.14 1.96 -2.77
N ILE A 392 -11.55 3.05 -3.28
CA ILE A 392 -12.27 4.16 -3.95
C ILE A 392 -13.07 3.70 -5.18
N ASN A 393 -12.45 2.89 -6.05
CA ASN A 393 -13.03 2.49 -7.33
C ASN A 393 -13.75 1.13 -7.28
N GLY A 394 -13.53 0.34 -6.22
CA GLY A 394 -13.84 -1.08 -6.17
C GLY A 394 -14.48 -1.57 -4.86
N TYR A 395 -14.54 -0.74 -3.81
CA TYR A 395 -15.00 -1.13 -2.47
C TYR A 395 -14.23 -2.32 -1.86
N MET A 396 -12.95 -2.48 -2.25
CA MET A 396 -12.08 -3.54 -1.74
C MET A 396 -11.50 -3.20 -0.37
N THR A 397 -11.31 -4.21 0.48
CA THR A 397 -11.25 -4.05 1.95
C THR A 397 -10.04 -4.68 2.64
N ALA A 398 -9.54 -5.83 2.17
CA ALA A 398 -8.17 -6.33 2.42
C ALA A 398 -7.51 -6.84 1.15
N LEU A 399 -6.21 -7.12 1.31
CA LEU A 399 -5.24 -7.07 0.24
C LEU A 399 -4.03 -8.05 0.56
N LEU A 400 -3.71 -9.11 -0.27
CA LEU A 400 -2.50 -10.05 -0.35
C LEU A 400 -2.20 -10.74 -1.76
N ASP A 401 -1.00 -10.70 -2.39
CA ASP A 401 -0.77 -11.13 -3.84
C ASP A 401 0.23 -12.28 -4.30
N ILE A 402 0.00 -12.97 -5.47
CA ILE A 402 0.94 -13.79 -6.33
C ILE A 402 0.81 -13.59 -7.89
N TYR A 403 1.40 -14.43 -8.77
CA TYR A 403 0.86 -14.90 -10.09
C TYR A 403 1.55 -16.19 -10.60
N ILE A 404 0.85 -17.12 -11.29
CA ILE A 404 1.47 -18.25 -12.04
C ILE A 404 1.30 -18.17 -13.56
N LEU A 405 2.43 -18.25 -14.28
CA LEU A 405 2.47 -18.20 -15.75
C LEU A 405 2.01 -19.52 -16.43
N ILE A 406 0.73 -19.65 -16.75
CA ILE A 406 0.27 -20.52 -17.86
C ILE A 406 0.42 -19.77 -19.19
N THR A 407 1.25 -20.26 -20.11
CA THR A 407 1.21 -19.87 -21.54
C THR A 407 1.79 -21.01 -22.40
N SER A 408 1.01 -22.07 -22.63
CA SER A 408 1.40 -23.18 -23.50
C SER A 408 0.25 -24.08 -24.01
N CYS A 409 -0.94 -23.52 -24.31
CA CYS A 409 -1.88 -24.13 -25.25
C CYS A 409 -2.88 -23.12 -25.84
N PHE A 410 -3.30 -23.37 -27.09
CA PHE A 410 -4.31 -22.62 -27.87
C PHE A 410 -4.14 -21.09 -27.95
N GLY A 411 -3.35 -20.65 -28.92
CA GLY A 411 -3.41 -19.26 -29.38
C GLY A 411 -4.58 -19.04 -30.34
N ILE A 412 -5.62 -18.32 -29.89
CA ILE A 412 -6.49 -17.42 -30.68
C ILE A 412 -6.86 -16.29 -29.71
N SER A 413 -6.43 -15.06 -30.00
CA SER A 413 -6.73 -13.88 -29.18
C SER A 413 -7.75 -12.99 -29.91
N LEU A 414 -9.03 -13.15 -29.57
CA LEU A 414 -10.12 -12.34 -30.07
C LEU A 414 -11.06 -11.92 -28.93
N LEU A 415 -10.60 -10.98 -28.09
CA LEU A 415 -11.40 -9.93 -27.44
C LEU A 415 -10.45 -9.01 -26.63
N PRO A 416 -10.46 -7.68 -26.82
CA PRO A 416 -9.50 -6.79 -26.16
C PRO A 416 -10.03 -6.16 -24.87
N ASN A 417 -9.12 -5.98 -23.90
CA ASN A 417 -9.27 -5.21 -22.65
C ASN A 417 -10.28 -5.73 -21.61
N LYS A 418 -9.80 -6.26 -20.48
CA LYS A 418 -10.01 -5.73 -19.10
C LYS A 418 -8.97 -6.35 -18.14
N PRO A 419 -7.95 -5.59 -17.69
CA PRO A 419 -6.99 -6.07 -16.69
C PRO A 419 -6.76 -5.04 -15.56
N PHE A 420 -5.98 -5.40 -14.54
CA PHE A 420 -6.34 -4.97 -13.19
C PHE A 420 -5.23 -4.98 -12.08
N SER A 421 -5.54 -4.54 -10.83
CA SER A 421 -4.67 -4.05 -9.69
C SER A 421 -5.22 -4.25 -8.21
N THR A 422 -4.54 -4.32 -7.01
CA THR A 422 -3.15 -4.71 -6.55
C THR A 422 -2.76 -4.82 -5.01
N ILE A 423 -1.86 -5.76 -4.53
CA ILE A 423 -1.32 -6.03 -3.13
C ILE A 423 0.07 -6.83 -2.88
N ALA A 424 1.23 -6.38 -3.36
CA ALA A 424 2.55 -6.93 -2.92
C ALA A 424 2.91 -8.45 -3.12
N TRP A 425 2.95 -9.00 -4.35
CA TRP A 425 3.73 -10.23 -4.63
C TRP A 425 5.20 -9.93 -4.90
N ASN A 426 6.17 -10.54 -4.22
CA ASN A 426 6.10 -11.39 -3.02
C ASN A 426 6.33 -10.57 -1.74
N LEU A 427 6.19 -11.23 -0.59
CA LEU A 427 6.67 -10.73 0.70
C LEU A 427 8.12 -10.22 0.61
N VAL A 428 9.01 -11.01 0.01
CA VAL A 428 10.43 -10.70 -0.15
C VAL A 428 11.01 -11.50 -1.32
N ALA A 429 11.85 -10.85 -2.14
CA ALA A 429 12.55 -11.52 -3.21
C ALA A 429 13.76 -12.29 -2.65
N SER A 430 13.51 -13.54 -2.27
CA SER A 430 14.50 -14.50 -1.76
C SER A 430 14.60 -15.74 -2.66
N TYR A 431 14.74 -15.49 -3.96
CA TYR A 431 14.96 -16.45 -5.04
C TYR A 431 15.98 -15.85 -6.03
N TYR A 432 16.51 -16.65 -6.95
CA TYR A 432 17.48 -16.15 -7.93
C TYR A 432 16.83 -15.19 -8.93
N GLU A 433 17.42 -14.00 -9.12
CA GLU A 433 16.90 -12.93 -9.99
C GLU A 433 16.73 -13.32 -11.47
N GLN A 434 17.34 -14.45 -11.89
CA GLN A 434 17.24 -15.00 -13.26
C GLN A 434 16.04 -15.96 -13.44
N LEU A 435 15.30 -16.26 -12.38
CA LEU A 435 14.01 -16.95 -12.43
C LEU A 435 12.90 -15.95 -12.87
N PRO A 436 11.68 -16.42 -13.20
CA PRO A 436 10.56 -15.54 -13.49
C PRO A 436 10.41 -14.39 -12.46
N TYR A 437 9.99 -13.22 -12.92
CA TYR A 437 9.65 -12.10 -12.04
C TYR A 437 10.72 -11.75 -10.97
N GLY A 438 12.01 -11.90 -11.31
CA GLY A 438 13.13 -11.56 -10.43
C GLY A 438 12.97 -10.19 -9.77
N ARG A 439 13.21 -10.13 -8.45
CA ARG A 439 13.05 -8.93 -7.60
C ARG A 439 11.66 -8.27 -7.62
N CYS A 440 10.57 -9.04 -7.69
CA CYS A 440 9.23 -8.46 -7.56
C CYS A 440 8.76 -8.26 -6.10
N GLY A 441 9.38 -8.90 -5.10
CA GLY A 441 8.95 -8.73 -3.70
C GLY A 441 9.22 -7.38 -3.04
N LEU A 442 8.47 -7.06 -1.97
CA LEU A 442 8.50 -5.76 -1.27
C LEU A 442 9.91 -5.26 -0.92
N MET A 443 10.82 -6.18 -0.62
CA MET A 443 12.25 -5.96 -0.45
C MET A 443 13.06 -7.09 -1.10
N THR A 444 14.38 -6.91 -1.22
CA THR A 444 15.27 -7.89 -1.86
C THR A 444 16.17 -8.58 -0.82
N ALA A 445 16.18 -9.91 -0.78
CA ALA A 445 17.05 -10.71 0.10
C ALA A 445 17.44 -12.03 -0.58
N GLN A 446 18.19 -11.94 -1.68
CA GLN A 446 18.57 -13.06 -2.56
C GLN A 446 20.03 -13.58 -2.37
N GLU A 447 20.79 -13.05 -1.40
CA GLU A 447 22.20 -13.39 -1.15
C GLU A 447 22.51 -13.86 0.28
N PRO A 448 22.00 -15.03 0.73
CA PRO A 448 22.29 -15.55 2.07
C PRO A 448 23.79 -15.81 2.32
N TRP A 449 24.59 -16.01 1.27
CA TRP A 449 26.04 -16.22 1.37
C TRP A 449 26.84 -14.94 1.69
N SER A 450 26.31 -13.75 1.41
CA SER A 450 26.93 -12.47 1.74
C SER A 450 26.26 -11.78 2.93
N GLY A 451 25.00 -12.15 3.23
CA GLY A 451 24.15 -11.43 4.17
C GLY A 451 23.58 -10.13 3.60
N HIS A 452 23.84 -9.81 2.32
CA HIS A 452 23.33 -8.60 1.69
C HIS A 452 21.82 -8.68 1.47
N TYR A 453 21.10 -7.65 1.89
CA TYR A 453 19.70 -7.41 1.58
C TYR A 453 19.49 -5.92 1.29
N VAL A 454 18.39 -5.59 0.61
CA VAL A 454 18.02 -4.20 0.28
C VAL A 454 16.59 -3.94 0.74
N VAL A 455 16.42 -2.96 1.63
CA VAL A 455 15.11 -2.46 2.05
C VAL A 455 14.60 -1.49 0.99
N GLU A 456 13.80 -2.01 0.06
CA GLU A 456 13.35 -1.27 -1.12
C GLU A 456 12.19 -0.32 -0.83
N SER A 457 11.92 0.58 -1.79
CA SER A 457 10.86 1.59 -1.68
C SER A 457 9.44 1.04 -1.35
N PRO A 458 9.01 -0.17 -1.77
CA PRO A 458 7.69 -0.70 -1.42
C PRO A 458 7.46 -0.96 0.09
N ILE A 459 8.51 -1.27 0.87
CA ILE A 459 8.42 -1.37 2.35
C ILE A 459 7.87 -0.07 2.94
N TRP A 460 8.43 1.05 2.49
CA TRP A 460 8.11 2.40 2.98
C TRP A 460 6.81 2.96 2.40
N VAL A 461 6.33 2.40 1.29
CA VAL A 461 4.98 2.66 0.76
C VAL A 461 3.93 1.89 1.56
N SER A 462 4.20 0.63 1.91
CA SER A 462 3.32 -0.18 2.77
C SER A 462 3.13 0.47 4.15
N ALA A 463 4.23 0.97 4.73
CA ALA A 463 4.25 1.66 6.02
C ALA A 463 3.31 2.88 6.13
N HIS A 464 3.05 3.60 5.02
CA HIS A 464 2.09 4.72 4.98
C HIS A 464 0.64 4.30 5.23
N THR A 465 0.33 3.01 5.09
CA THR A 465 -0.97 2.44 5.48
C THR A 465 -0.85 1.67 6.79
N THR A 466 0.08 0.73 6.88
CA THR A 466 0.09 -0.31 7.92
C THR A 466 0.46 0.18 9.32
N GLN A 467 1.26 1.25 9.44
CA GLN A 467 1.61 1.83 10.74
C GLN A 467 0.52 2.75 11.30
N PHE A 468 -0.48 3.12 10.48
CA PHE A 468 -1.52 4.11 10.84
C PHE A 468 -2.96 3.57 10.65
N THR A 469 -3.11 2.27 10.41
CA THR A 469 -4.39 1.55 10.31
C THR A 469 -4.21 0.15 10.89
N GLN A 470 -5.29 -0.51 11.30
CA GLN A 470 -5.31 -1.93 11.68
C GLN A 470 -6.61 -2.59 11.17
N PRO A 471 -6.65 -3.92 10.99
CA PRO A 471 -7.90 -4.63 10.72
C PRO A 471 -9.00 -4.28 11.75
N GLY A 472 -10.23 -4.07 11.29
CA GLY A 472 -11.36 -3.63 12.12
C GLY A 472 -11.52 -2.09 12.21
N TRP A 473 -10.60 -1.31 11.66
CA TRP A 473 -10.84 0.12 11.37
C TRP A 473 -11.90 0.26 10.28
N TYR A 474 -12.48 1.45 10.12
CA TYR A 474 -13.47 1.74 9.07
C TYR A 474 -12.98 2.86 8.16
N TYR A 475 -13.14 2.68 6.85
CA TYR A 475 -13.03 3.78 5.90
C TYR A 475 -14.18 4.79 6.11
N LEU A 476 -13.94 6.06 5.83
CA LEU A 476 -15.01 7.05 5.69
C LEU A 476 -15.79 6.85 4.38
N LYS A 477 -17.00 7.40 4.31
CA LYS A 477 -17.71 7.59 3.02
C LYS A 477 -17.02 8.64 2.15
N THR A 478 -16.37 9.62 2.77
CA THR A 478 -15.68 10.74 2.13
C THR A 478 -14.26 10.37 1.69
N VAL A 479 -14.15 9.60 0.60
CA VAL A 479 -12.89 9.24 -0.07
C VAL A 479 -12.99 9.55 -1.57
N GLY A 480 -11.88 9.70 -2.29
CA GLY A 480 -11.97 9.96 -3.72
C GLY A 480 -10.68 10.33 -4.45
N HIS A 481 -10.85 10.73 -5.71
CA HIS A 481 -9.78 11.24 -6.57
C HIS A 481 -9.55 12.73 -6.36
N LEU A 482 -8.32 13.19 -6.61
CA LEU A 482 -7.93 14.59 -6.57
C LEU A 482 -8.16 15.27 -7.94
N GLU A 483 -8.46 16.56 -7.91
CA GLU A 483 -8.91 17.37 -9.06
C GLU A 483 -7.94 17.30 -10.26
N LYS A 484 -6.63 17.21 -9.98
CA LYS A 484 -5.57 17.14 -11.00
C LYS A 484 -4.77 15.83 -10.93
N GLY A 485 -5.42 14.74 -10.53
CA GLY A 485 -4.88 13.38 -10.51
C GLY A 485 -4.22 13.00 -9.17
N GLY A 486 -4.20 11.70 -8.88
CA GLY A 486 -3.96 11.18 -7.53
C GLY A 486 -5.27 10.96 -6.77
N SER A 487 -5.20 10.45 -5.54
CA SER A 487 -6.36 10.06 -4.75
C SER A 487 -6.09 10.09 -3.24
N TYR A 488 -7.15 10.09 -2.45
CA TYR A 488 -7.09 10.06 -0.98
C TYR A 488 -8.10 9.07 -0.40
N VAL A 489 -7.68 8.38 0.66
CA VAL A 489 -8.56 7.63 1.57
C VAL A 489 -8.42 8.16 2.99
N ALA A 490 -9.47 7.99 3.79
CA ALA A 490 -9.49 8.34 5.20
C ALA A 490 -10.13 7.20 6.00
N LEU A 491 -9.57 6.90 7.18
CA LEU A 491 -9.99 5.81 8.06
C LEU A 491 -10.02 6.26 9.52
N THR A 492 -10.88 5.63 10.32
CA THR A 492 -10.98 5.81 11.78
C THR A 492 -11.12 4.47 12.50
N ASP A 493 -10.75 4.43 13.77
CA ASP A 493 -11.00 3.32 14.70
C ASP A 493 -12.33 3.46 15.48
N GLY A 494 -13.02 4.60 15.33
CA GLY A 494 -14.21 4.92 16.14
C GLY A 494 -13.91 5.36 17.58
N LEU A 495 -12.63 5.50 17.95
CA LEU A 495 -12.16 6.00 19.24
C LEU A 495 -11.65 7.46 19.16
N GLY A 496 -11.81 8.10 18.01
CA GLY A 496 -11.41 9.48 17.73
C GLY A 496 -10.11 9.61 16.92
N ASN A 497 -9.43 8.51 16.58
CA ASN A 497 -8.27 8.58 15.69
C ASN A 497 -8.72 8.73 14.23
N LEU A 498 -7.95 9.50 13.45
CA LEU A 498 -8.18 9.72 12.02
C LEU A 498 -6.85 9.60 11.26
N THR A 499 -6.84 8.70 10.28
CA THR A 499 -5.72 8.52 9.35
C THR A 499 -6.14 8.94 7.95
N ILE A 500 -5.34 9.80 7.31
CA ILE A 500 -5.58 10.29 5.95
C ILE A 500 -4.37 9.93 5.07
N ILE A 501 -4.60 9.14 4.02
CA ILE A 501 -3.54 8.63 3.14
C ILE A 501 -3.75 9.22 1.75
N VAL A 502 -2.77 9.98 1.25
CA VAL A 502 -2.88 10.73 -0.02
C VAL A 502 -1.76 10.31 -0.97
N GLU A 503 -2.13 9.94 -2.19
CA GLU A 503 -1.19 9.61 -3.27
C GLU A 503 -1.35 10.53 -4.47
N THR A 504 -0.24 10.85 -5.15
CA THR A 504 -0.22 11.61 -6.41
C THR A 504 0.70 10.93 -7.42
N MET A 505 0.51 9.62 -7.61
CA MET A 505 1.38 8.80 -8.43
C MET A 505 1.11 9.04 -9.90
N SER A 506 2.12 9.53 -10.64
CA SER A 506 1.99 9.78 -12.07
C SER A 506 2.06 8.48 -12.87
N HIS A 507 1.30 8.42 -13.96
CA HIS A 507 1.18 7.24 -14.84
C HIS A 507 2.54 6.57 -15.13
N LYS A 508 3.49 7.34 -15.67
CA LYS A 508 4.84 6.89 -16.05
C LYS A 508 5.65 6.22 -14.93
N TYR A 509 5.36 6.52 -13.67
CA TYR A 509 6.09 6.00 -12.51
C TYR A 509 5.21 5.14 -11.59
N SER A 510 4.09 4.63 -12.11
CA SER A 510 3.15 3.76 -11.36
C SER A 510 2.45 2.69 -12.20
N THR A 511 3.03 2.37 -13.36
CA THR A 511 2.68 1.20 -14.16
C THR A 511 3.07 -0.08 -13.42
N CYS A 512 2.06 -0.84 -13.01
CA CYS A 512 2.22 -2.23 -12.62
C CYS A 512 2.37 -3.11 -13.89
N ILE A 513 2.81 -4.36 -13.77
CA ILE A 513 2.86 -5.29 -14.94
C ILE A 513 1.46 -5.60 -15.52
N ARG A 514 0.44 -5.49 -14.66
CA ARG A 514 -0.99 -5.69 -14.88
C ARG A 514 -1.65 -4.64 -13.96
N PRO A 515 -2.58 -3.79 -14.42
CA PRO A 515 -3.19 -3.72 -15.74
C PRO A 515 -2.23 -3.20 -16.81
N PHE A 516 -2.65 -3.27 -18.09
CA PHE A 516 -2.35 -2.12 -18.95
C PHE A 516 -3.09 -0.91 -18.38
N LEU A 517 -2.36 0.01 -17.76
CA LEU A 517 -2.90 1.23 -17.18
C LEU A 517 -3.07 2.30 -18.27
N PRO A 518 -4.30 2.75 -18.59
CA PRO A 518 -4.52 3.84 -19.55
C PRO A 518 -3.81 5.12 -19.09
N TYR A 519 -3.40 5.98 -20.03
CA TYR A 519 -2.75 7.24 -19.69
C TYR A 519 -3.70 8.18 -18.92
N TYR A 520 -3.21 8.71 -17.81
CA TYR A 520 -3.83 9.79 -17.05
C TYR A 520 -2.77 10.82 -16.66
N ASN A 521 -3.19 12.08 -16.50
CA ASN A 521 -2.30 13.18 -16.13
C ASN A 521 -2.28 13.39 -14.61
N VAL A 522 -1.14 13.82 -14.07
CA VAL A 522 -1.00 14.29 -12.69
C VAL A 522 -0.20 15.57 -12.70
N SER A 523 -0.69 16.62 -12.04
CA SER A 523 -0.04 17.94 -12.05
C SER A 523 -0.13 18.67 -10.70
N HIS A 524 0.63 19.75 -10.55
CA HIS A 524 0.66 20.52 -9.31
C HIS A 524 -0.72 21.12 -8.97
N GLN A 525 -1.17 20.85 -7.75
CA GLN A 525 -2.48 21.23 -7.21
C GLN A 525 -2.36 21.59 -5.73
N PHE A 526 -3.33 22.34 -5.23
CA PHE A 526 -3.59 22.51 -3.81
C PHE A 526 -4.87 21.74 -3.47
N ALA A 527 -4.82 20.89 -2.45
CA ALA A 527 -5.98 20.17 -1.93
C ALA A 527 -6.29 20.69 -0.53
N THR A 528 -7.50 21.18 -0.31
CA THR A 528 -7.91 21.72 1.00
C THR A 528 -8.81 20.70 1.69
N PHE A 529 -8.31 20.01 2.71
CA PHE A 529 -9.13 19.10 3.50
C PHE A 529 -9.87 19.87 4.59
N VAL A 530 -11.16 19.54 4.79
CA VAL A 530 -12.04 20.18 5.78
C VAL A 530 -12.63 19.10 6.66
N LEU A 531 -12.18 19.02 7.91
CA LEU A 531 -12.70 18.08 8.90
C LEU A 531 -14.08 18.53 9.39
N LYS A 532 -15.00 17.56 9.50
CA LYS A 532 -16.37 17.71 9.99
C LYS A 532 -16.75 16.52 10.87
N GLY A 533 -17.98 16.53 11.39
CA GLY A 533 -18.46 15.51 12.31
C GLY A 533 -17.58 15.45 13.56
N SER A 534 -17.27 14.25 14.05
CA SER A 534 -16.40 14.06 15.22
C SER A 534 -14.99 14.62 14.99
N PHE A 535 -14.47 14.52 13.75
CA PHE A 535 -13.13 14.96 13.39
C PHE A 535 -12.93 16.47 13.43
N SER A 536 -14.01 17.25 13.56
CA SER A 536 -13.93 18.71 13.70
C SER A 536 -13.24 19.18 14.98
N GLU A 537 -13.10 18.31 15.99
CA GLU A 537 -12.41 18.61 17.25
C GLU A 537 -10.90 18.27 17.24
N ILE A 538 -10.39 17.59 16.20
CA ILE A 538 -8.97 17.18 16.11
C ILE A 538 -8.07 18.43 16.05
N PRO A 539 -7.14 18.64 17.01
CA PRO A 539 -6.33 19.87 17.06
C PRO A 539 -5.02 19.76 16.26
N GLU A 540 -4.50 18.56 16.05
CA GLU A 540 -3.17 18.29 15.51
C GLU A 540 -3.16 17.00 14.69
N LEU A 541 -2.48 16.99 13.54
CA LEU A 541 -2.22 15.79 12.74
C LEU A 541 -0.72 15.58 12.56
N GLN A 542 -0.24 14.36 12.81
CA GLN A 542 1.14 13.95 12.53
C GLN A 542 1.33 13.70 11.03
N VAL A 543 2.48 14.08 10.48
CA VAL A 543 2.72 14.03 9.03
C VAL A 543 3.93 13.13 8.70
N TRP A 544 3.69 12.19 7.78
CA TRP A 544 4.74 11.35 7.18
C TRP A 544 4.77 11.60 5.67
N TYR A 545 5.97 11.57 5.08
CA TYR A 545 6.17 11.92 3.67
C TYR A 545 7.13 10.99 2.94
N THR A 546 6.72 10.55 1.74
CA THR A 546 7.55 9.83 0.77
C THR A 546 7.57 10.59 -0.56
N LYS A 547 8.76 10.75 -1.13
CA LYS A 547 8.97 11.17 -2.52
C LYS A 547 9.79 10.11 -3.26
N LEU A 548 9.11 9.35 -4.10
CA LEU A 548 9.73 8.46 -5.08
C LEU A 548 10.38 9.26 -6.22
N GLY A 549 11.48 8.74 -6.77
CA GLY A 549 12.26 9.38 -7.84
C GLY A 549 13.75 9.03 -7.82
N LYS A 550 14.55 9.78 -8.57
CA LYS A 550 16.01 9.57 -8.62
C LYS A 550 16.62 9.69 -7.22
N PRO A 551 17.66 8.91 -6.85
CA PRO A 551 18.20 8.90 -5.49
C PRO A 551 18.57 10.27 -4.91
N SER A 552 19.09 11.19 -5.74
CA SER A 552 19.40 12.59 -5.36
C SER A 552 18.19 13.47 -5.02
N THR A 553 16.97 12.93 -5.13
CA THR A 553 15.68 13.59 -4.90
C THR A 553 14.70 12.69 -4.12
N ARG A 554 15.15 11.51 -3.67
CA ARG A 554 14.31 10.48 -3.05
C ARG A 554 14.26 10.68 -1.54
N PHE A 555 13.05 10.68 -0.98
CA PHE A 555 12.81 10.66 0.46
C PHE A 555 11.84 9.51 0.74
N LEU A 556 12.13 8.66 1.72
CA LEU A 556 11.27 7.52 2.06
C LEU A 556 10.89 7.65 3.54
N PHE A 557 9.58 7.56 3.82
CA PHE A 557 8.98 7.53 5.16
C PHE A 557 9.57 8.55 6.16
N LYS A 558 9.69 9.81 5.73
CA LYS A 558 10.21 10.88 6.57
C LYS A 558 9.07 11.54 7.36
N GLN A 559 9.13 11.51 8.69
CA GLN A 559 8.27 12.36 9.53
C GLN A 559 8.59 13.85 9.29
N LEU A 560 7.54 14.68 9.22
CA LEU A 560 7.60 16.13 9.11
C LEU A 560 6.99 16.77 10.36
N ASP A 561 7.10 18.10 10.48
CA ASP A 561 6.42 18.87 11.51
C ASP A 561 4.89 18.65 11.44
N SER A 562 4.23 18.61 12.60
CA SER A 562 2.79 18.35 12.69
C SER A 562 1.93 19.54 12.24
N LEU A 563 0.74 19.22 11.72
CA LEU A 563 -0.23 20.20 11.23
C LEU A 563 -1.25 20.52 12.31
N TRP A 564 -1.19 21.76 12.81
CA TRP A 564 -2.19 22.31 13.72
C TRP A 564 -3.45 22.69 12.94
N VAL A 565 -4.58 22.09 13.31
CA VAL A 565 -5.87 22.31 12.66
C VAL A 565 -6.47 23.61 13.20
N CYS A 566 -6.73 24.57 12.32
CA CYS A 566 -7.37 25.82 12.69
C CYS A 566 -8.86 25.59 12.97
N LEU A 567 -9.21 25.44 14.27
CA LEU A 567 -10.57 25.41 14.78
C LEU A 567 -11.33 26.71 14.44
N PHE A 568 -11.93 26.76 13.25
CA PHE A 568 -12.88 27.80 12.86
C PHE A 568 -14.21 27.56 13.58
N ALA A 569 -14.26 28.01 14.84
CA ALA A 569 -15.50 28.07 15.62
C ALA A 569 -16.52 28.96 14.90
N VAL A 570 -17.42 28.35 14.13
CA VAL A 570 -18.57 29.03 13.54
C VAL A 570 -19.51 29.40 14.69
N MET A 571 -19.41 30.65 15.16
CA MET A 571 -20.37 31.22 16.11
C MET A 571 -21.72 31.41 15.41
N ASN A 572 -22.46 30.30 15.27
CA ASN A 572 -23.87 30.31 14.94
C ASN A 572 -24.60 31.15 16.01
N GLY A 573 -25.44 32.08 15.55
CA GLY A 573 -25.94 33.19 16.38
C GLY A 573 -26.93 32.79 17.48
N ALA A 574 -26.43 32.27 18.59
CA ALA A 574 -27.18 32.08 19.82
C ALA A 574 -27.26 33.41 20.61
N THR A 575 -28.37 34.13 20.46
CA THR A 575 -28.66 35.32 21.26
C THR A 575 -29.17 34.92 22.65
N ILE A 576 -28.29 34.98 23.65
CA ILE A 576 -28.66 34.91 25.08
C ILE A 576 -28.04 36.12 25.80
N PRO A 577 -28.73 36.77 26.77
CA PRO A 577 -28.40 38.13 27.21
C PRO A 577 -27.67 38.18 28.56
N TRP A 578 -27.53 39.42 29.08
CA TRP A 578 -27.07 39.83 30.41
C TRP A 578 -25.57 40.06 30.63
N LEU A 579 -25.20 41.33 30.55
CA LEU A 579 -24.16 41.92 31.41
C LEU A 579 -24.56 41.79 32.89
N PRO A 580 -23.58 41.66 33.79
CA PRO A 580 -23.52 42.62 34.88
C PRO A 580 -22.23 43.45 34.85
N ASN A 581 -22.36 44.77 34.93
CA ASN A 581 -21.27 45.62 35.42
C ASN A 581 -21.18 45.46 36.94
N SER A 582 -19.98 45.23 37.48
CA SER A 582 -19.34 46.22 38.36
C SER A 582 -18.02 45.70 38.95
N SER A 583 -17.03 46.58 39.00
CA SER A 583 -15.86 46.42 39.86
C SER A 583 -16.05 47.25 41.12
N THR A 584 -16.14 46.59 42.27
CA THR A 584 -15.95 47.22 43.58
C THR A 584 -15.05 46.35 44.44
N ALA A 585 -14.22 46.98 45.27
CA ALA A 585 -13.36 46.31 46.23
C ALA A 585 -13.86 46.58 47.64
N GLY A 586 -13.83 45.56 48.50
CA GLY A 586 -14.19 45.66 49.91
C GLY A 586 -13.69 44.43 50.65
N ALA A 587 -12.84 44.63 51.65
CA ALA A 587 -12.36 43.54 52.50
C ALA A 587 -13.31 43.34 53.69
N LEU A 588 -13.37 42.11 54.21
CA LEU A 588 -13.43 41.79 55.65
C LEU A 588 -13.35 40.27 55.86
N SER A 589 -12.41 39.82 56.68
CA SER A 589 -12.52 38.57 57.46
C SER A 589 -12.99 38.94 58.89
N PRO A 590 -13.41 38.00 59.78
CA PRO A 590 -12.44 37.17 60.53
C PRO A 590 -12.94 35.76 60.96
N TRP A 591 -12.14 35.05 61.79
CA TRP A 591 -12.41 33.77 62.52
C TRP A 591 -12.46 32.47 61.68
N SER A 592 -11.98 31.30 62.14
CA SER A 592 -11.06 31.00 63.27
C SER A 592 -10.47 29.56 63.27
N CYS A 593 -9.17 29.44 63.59
CA CYS A 593 -8.46 28.35 64.32
C CYS A 593 -8.51 26.85 63.85
N GLY A 594 -7.32 26.21 63.71
CA GLY A 594 -7.20 24.76 63.37
C GLY A 594 -5.87 23.99 63.63
N ARG A 595 -4.93 24.54 64.42
CA ARG A 595 -3.76 23.86 65.08
C ARG A 595 -2.86 22.80 64.37
N THR A 596 -1.60 23.22 64.08
CA THR A 596 -0.28 22.59 64.45
C THR A 596 0.14 21.19 63.92
N SER A 597 1.42 20.80 63.78
CA SER A 597 2.70 21.31 64.37
C SER A 597 4.01 21.06 63.57
N SER A 598 4.90 22.08 63.53
CA SER A 598 6.40 22.00 63.53
C SER A 598 7.15 21.39 62.31
N SER A 599 8.43 21.71 62.00
CA SER A 599 9.47 22.46 62.76
C SER A 599 10.54 23.22 61.92
N ARG A 600 10.93 24.42 62.41
CA ARG A 600 12.26 25.11 62.34
C ARG A 600 12.89 25.62 61.01
N SER A 601 13.12 26.94 60.99
CA SER A 601 14.25 27.66 60.33
C SER A 601 15.32 28.02 61.42
N PRO A 602 16.39 28.87 61.25
CA PRO A 602 16.56 30.15 60.50
C PRO A 602 17.84 30.16 59.60
N LEU A 603 18.34 31.22 58.91
CA LEU A 603 18.59 32.65 59.23
C LEU A 603 18.67 33.57 57.97
N SER A 604 18.65 34.89 58.19
CA SER A 604 18.96 36.00 57.25
C SER A 604 19.94 36.98 57.98
N PRO A 605 20.22 38.27 57.61
CA PRO A 605 19.70 39.24 56.61
C PRO A 605 20.85 39.86 55.73
N PRO A 606 20.81 41.08 55.12
CA PRO A 606 19.73 42.06 54.77
C PRO A 606 19.63 42.31 53.22
N GLY A 607 18.96 43.32 52.63
CA GLY A 607 17.99 44.33 53.11
C GLY A 607 18.38 45.81 52.81
N ALA A 608 17.82 46.43 51.76
CA ALA A 608 17.98 47.86 51.41
C ALA A 608 16.72 48.47 50.71
N ARG A 609 16.71 49.78 50.39
CA ARG A 609 15.56 50.58 49.88
C ARG A 609 16.05 51.51 48.74
N ALA A 610 15.25 52.18 47.88
CA ALA A 610 13.80 52.40 47.73
C ALA A 610 13.45 52.39 46.20
N ALA A 611 12.48 53.07 45.55
CA ALA A 611 11.45 54.09 45.86
C ALA A 611 10.31 54.08 44.80
N THR A 612 9.24 54.87 45.00
CA THR A 612 8.05 54.93 44.10
C THR A 612 8.05 56.16 43.17
N ARG A 613 7.60 56.01 41.90
CA ARG A 613 7.06 57.15 41.11
C ARG A 613 6.08 56.70 40.02
N CYS A 614 4.86 57.23 40.04
CA CYS A 614 3.83 56.93 39.04
C CYS A 614 3.94 57.84 37.80
N LEU A 615 3.57 57.33 36.63
CA LEU A 615 3.36 58.10 35.40
C LEU A 615 1.98 57.78 34.83
N ARG A 616 1.19 58.82 34.51
CA ARG A 616 -0.09 58.69 33.79
C ARG A 616 0.16 58.70 32.28
N SER A 617 -0.49 57.81 31.55
CA SER A 617 -0.65 57.89 30.09
C SER A 617 -2.03 58.48 29.73
N PRO A 618 -2.15 59.23 28.62
CA PRO A 618 -3.40 59.92 28.26
C PRO A 618 -4.39 59.03 27.50
N SER A 619 -5.68 59.30 27.68
CA SER A 619 -6.78 58.72 26.89
C SER A 619 -6.82 59.26 25.45
N PRO A 620 -7.19 58.46 24.44
CA PRO A 620 -7.36 58.94 23.07
C PRO A 620 -8.53 59.94 22.95
N SER A 621 -8.39 60.94 22.08
CA SER A 621 -9.36 62.02 21.92
C SER A 621 -10.57 61.63 21.06
N HIS A 622 -11.72 62.25 21.34
CA HIS A 622 -13.02 62.00 20.67
C HIS A 622 -13.02 62.18 19.14
N GLY A 623 -11.99 62.80 18.55
CA GLY A 623 -11.87 62.97 17.10
C GLY A 623 -11.62 61.65 16.35
N PHE A 624 -10.89 60.70 16.93
CA PHE A 624 -10.47 59.48 16.21
C PHE A 624 -11.64 58.54 15.91
N ILE A 625 -12.60 58.44 16.83
CA ILE A 625 -13.78 57.57 16.72
C ILE A 625 -14.74 58.04 15.62
N LYS A 626 -14.96 59.36 15.48
CA LYS A 626 -15.83 59.91 14.42
C LYS A 626 -15.29 59.60 13.01
N THR A 627 -13.98 59.70 12.81
CA THR A 627 -13.33 59.40 11.52
C THR A 627 -13.49 57.93 11.12
N ILE A 628 -13.31 57.01 12.07
CA ILE A 628 -13.52 55.57 11.84
C ILE A 628 -14.99 55.26 11.52
N SER A 629 -15.93 55.85 12.26
CA SER A 629 -17.37 55.69 12.01
C SER A 629 -17.77 56.13 10.60
N MET A 630 -17.27 57.28 10.12
CA MET A 630 -17.54 57.76 8.76
C MET A 630 -16.95 56.85 7.67
N LEU A 631 -15.77 56.27 7.91
CA LEU A 631 -15.14 55.31 6.99
C LEU A 631 -15.93 54.00 6.89
N ILE A 632 -16.36 53.44 8.03
CA ILE A 632 -17.19 52.23 8.07
C ILE A 632 -18.53 52.47 7.36
N THR A 633 -19.22 53.58 7.65
CA THR A 633 -20.51 53.91 7.00
C THR A 633 -20.36 54.06 5.48
N ARG A 634 -19.29 54.74 5.02
CA ARG A 634 -19.01 54.88 3.58
C ARG A 634 -18.62 53.55 2.91
N PHE A 635 -18.00 52.63 3.63
CA PHE A 635 -17.70 51.28 3.13
C PHE A 635 -18.97 50.42 3.01
N LEU A 636 -19.82 50.40 4.05
CA LEU A 636 -21.08 49.66 4.06
C LEU A 636 -22.04 50.12 2.97
N VAL A 637 -22.20 51.43 2.75
CA VAL A 637 -23.01 51.97 1.64
C VAL A 637 -22.47 51.52 0.27
N LYS A 638 -21.15 51.52 0.07
CA LYS A 638 -20.55 50.99 -1.18
C LYS A 638 -20.77 49.48 -1.33
N LEU A 639 -20.66 48.70 -0.26
CA LEU A 639 -20.90 47.27 -0.26
C LEU A 639 -22.37 46.96 -0.62
N GLN A 640 -23.31 47.68 -0.02
CA GLN A 640 -24.74 47.55 -0.30
C GLN A 640 -25.09 47.89 -1.76
N ILE A 641 -24.53 48.97 -2.32
CA ILE A 641 -24.68 49.32 -3.74
C ILE A 641 -24.10 48.23 -4.66
N SER A 642 -22.93 47.66 -4.32
CA SER A 642 -22.35 46.54 -5.08
C SER A 642 -23.18 45.26 -5.01
N LEU A 643 -23.77 44.95 -3.85
CA LEU A 643 -24.65 43.79 -3.68
C LEU A 643 -25.96 43.95 -4.47
N ILE A 644 -26.55 45.15 -4.48
CA ILE A 644 -27.74 45.47 -5.32
C ILE A 644 -27.41 45.33 -6.82
N ARG A 645 -26.20 45.74 -7.24
CA ARG A 645 -25.71 45.52 -8.61
C ARG A 645 -25.48 44.04 -8.94
N LEU A 646 -24.96 43.25 -7.99
CA LEU A 646 -24.80 41.79 -8.18
C LEU A 646 -26.15 41.08 -8.30
N ALA A 647 -27.11 41.42 -7.43
CA ALA A 647 -28.46 40.85 -7.46
C ALA A 647 -29.15 41.13 -8.80
N SER A 648 -29.18 42.40 -9.23
CA SER A 648 -29.78 42.80 -10.51
C SER A 648 -29.09 42.18 -11.74
N LEU A 649 -27.76 42.00 -11.71
CA LEU A 649 -27.03 41.24 -12.76
C LEU A 649 -27.44 39.76 -12.81
N ASN A 650 -27.63 39.10 -11.67
CA ASN A 650 -28.12 37.72 -11.64
C ASN A 650 -29.57 37.61 -12.11
N THR A 651 -30.47 38.52 -11.72
CA THR A 651 -31.86 38.53 -12.20
C THR A 651 -31.91 38.66 -13.72
N LEU A 652 -31.09 39.53 -14.31
CA LEU A 652 -31.00 39.71 -15.77
C LEU A 652 -30.44 38.46 -16.49
N ARG A 653 -29.59 37.67 -15.82
CA ARG A 653 -29.06 36.41 -16.33
C ARG A 653 -30.11 35.29 -16.31
N ILE A 654 -30.90 35.21 -15.24
CA ILE A 654 -31.98 34.23 -15.07
C ILE A 654 -33.08 34.46 -16.12
N LEU A 655 -33.49 35.71 -16.35
CA LEU A 655 -34.45 36.09 -17.40
C LEU A 655 -34.01 35.60 -18.79
N LYS A 656 -32.77 35.88 -19.20
CA LYS A 656 -32.25 35.41 -20.50
C LYS A 656 -32.13 33.88 -20.61
N THR A 657 -31.95 33.19 -19.50
CA THR A 657 -31.95 31.72 -19.46
C THR A 657 -33.35 31.17 -19.64
N LEU A 658 -34.36 31.79 -19.02
CA LEU A 658 -35.78 31.43 -19.18
C LEU A 658 -36.28 31.67 -20.62
N GLU A 659 -35.95 32.81 -21.23
CA GLU A 659 -36.28 33.08 -22.65
C GLU A 659 -35.74 31.99 -23.58
N SER A 660 -34.49 31.53 -23.35
CA SER A 660 -33.86 30.47 -24.12
C SER A 660 -34.55 29.11 -23.97
N ILE A 661 -35.07 28.80 -22.78
CA ILE A 661 -35.82 27.57 -22.49
C ILE A 661 -37.21 27.61 -23.15
N THR A 662 -37.94 28.73 -23.04
CA THR A 662 -39.25 28.88 -23.71
C THR A 662 -39.14 28.80 -25.24
N SER A 663 -38.02 29.26 -25.81
CA SER A 663 -37.72 29.13 -27.25
C SER A 663 -37.57 27.67 -27.72
N HIS A 664 -37.08 26.77 -26.86
CA HIS A 664 -36.91 25.35 -27.21
C HIS A 664 -38.20 24.53 -27.10
N PHE A 665 -39.05 24.80 -26.10
CA PHE A 665 -40.30 24.04 -25.92
C PHE A 665 -41.36 24.32 -26.99
N ALA A 666 -41.28 25.45 -27.70
CA ALA A 666 -42.21 25.82 -28.76
C ALA A 666 -42.08 25.02 -30.09
N LYS A 667 -41.29 23.93 -30.13
CA LYS A 667 -40.98 23.18 -31.36
C LYS A 667 -41.36 21.69 -31.37
N PHE A 668 -42.02 21.16 -30.33
CA PHE A 668 -42.43 19.74 -30.26
C PHE A 668 -43.94 19.54 -30.02
N SER A 669 -44.73 19.96 -31.01
CA SER A 669 -46.17 19.70 -31.20
C SER A 669 -46.56 20.25 -32.60
N ILE A 670 -47.41 19.64 -33.43
CA ILE A 670 -48.42 18.57 -33.28
C ILE A 670 -48.48 17.71 -34.56
N SER A 671 -48.61 16.38 -34.46
CA SER A 671 -49.40 15.56 -35.40
C SER A 671 -49.67 14.15 -34.83
N GLY A 672 -50.92 13.68 -34.93
CA GLY A 672 -51.35 12.28 -34.68
C GLY A 672 -52.04 11.72 -35.93
N PRO A 673 -53.10 10.87 -35.84
CA PRO A 673 -53.75 10.30 -34.64
C PRO A 673 -54.18 8.81 -34.80
N LEU A 674 -55.09 8.31 -33.91
CA LEU A 674 -55.78 7.00 -33.93
C LEU A 674 -54.90 5.73 -33.73
N LEU A 675 -55.41 4.53 -33.40
CA LEU A 675 -56.49 4.06 -32.50
C LEU A 675 -56.43 2.51 -32.42
N GLY A 676 -56.69 1.83 -31.29
CA GLY A 676 -57.10 0.41 -31.31
C GLY A 676 -56.52 -0.57 -30.27
N LEU A 677 -57.39 -0.98 -29.33
CA LEU A 677 -57.66 -2.34 -28.79
C LEU A 677 -56.53 -3.37 -28.44
N LEU A 678 -56.48 -3.70 -27.14
CA LEU A 678 -56.70 -5.03 -26.50
C LEU A 678 -55.77 -6.27 -26.72
N MET A 679 -55.35 -6.82 -25.55
CA MET A 679 -55.14 -8.24 -25.16
C MET A 679 -53.88 -9.06 -25.57
N HIS A 680 -53.17 -9.53 -24.53
CA HIS A 680 -52.65 -10.90 -24.22
C HIS A 680 -52.51 -12.01 -25.31
N PRO A 681 -51.67 -13.07 -25.11
CA PRO A 681 -50.29 -13.09 -24.52
C PRO A 681 -49.31 -14.17 -25.13
N THR A 682 -48.00 -14.05 -24.88
CA THR A 682 -46.97 -15.16 -24.94
C THR A 682 -46.70 -15.83 -26.33
N PRO A 683 -45.91 -16.93 -26.48
CA PRO A 683 -44.43 -16.83 -26.57
C PRO A 683 -43.72 -17.68 -27.69
N SER A 684 -42.55 -17.23 -28.17
CA SER A 684 -41.50 -18.01 -28.90
C SER A 684 -40.16 -17.25 -28.76
N VAL A 685 -39.01 -17.82 -28.36
CA VAL A 685 -38.16 -18.86 -29.00
C VAL A 685 -37.45 -18.38 -30.28
N LEU A 686 -36.25 -17.80 -30.11
CA LEU A 686 -34.99 -18.23 -30.76
C LEU A 686 -33.78 -17.65 -30.02
#